data_AF-A0A7U3D0M8-F1
#
_entry.id   AF-A0A7U3D0M8-F1
#
_cell.length_a   1.000
_cell.length_b   1.000
_cell.length_c   1.000
_cell.angle_alpha   90.00
_cell.angle_beta   90.00
_cell.angle_gamma   90.00
#
_symmetry.space_group_name_H-M   'P 1'
#
loop_
_entity.id
_entity.type
_entity.pdbx_description
1 polymer ?
#
loop_
_entity_poly.entity_id
_entity_poly.type
_entity_poly.pdbx_seq_one_letter_code
_entity_poly.pdbx_strand_id
1 'polypeptide(L)'
;MQNIIAVVSTAAIMTVIISYFIVHIAVNKEKFSFKNVVVAVLILTMMASMLNSLTFLIDTPPGFVNTIIAVNFSMVAMTVAIISVFWNAVFGKYSGVTFKISILFSLLLVWNEVSMGVLLYSLGYPGFLNKLDGNFLQNMVSLFGLSLNYYLFIIPMLMEMISVALLVRHSRFINSILLAIFAMSLFSPTMLGNSIFISIGSILSVGVMIFFMTLFYELLAKRRTSIKSAEMKALSWLFLVFLLMMAGEFLGSMGFTPFGLGWVVYGIAMVAAMLLYLNMTFNYNDAGEKRVGWIKYPGRMFWILASSFISEILAAGAIIALFFVTHTVNTPPLVAFSNYLGGVNTFTPLSEFVDGIYLIGAIANNPIFLIIMGIEMGTLVIIRIRKISWKEKRVNLSLALVAFALYTIIGPNFVNSGLYDHLPLWANVGALSPLYPYFVIPLVASYALYAILALLFGRRSYCSTLCPSAVMYGGTLGQEMINYNYEAKISRNNLGSRFKKALFPLISGSWVLLIIVSVVSFYYTRGGPSLSIYGIDASVFFSYFTWNFLWYLFFISIPFVGMSPCRRYGWCTTGTFVGFFGKIGLFKLKVNDPQTCITCKTKDCVKACEVGLADLPGQFISKGFFKSSKCVGSGSCLQACPYNNIFFYDIRNYLKEKIK
;
A
#
# COMPACT_ATOMS: atom_id res chain seq x y z
N MET A 1 -18.30 -34.20 -1.28
CA MET A 1 -17.22 -34.47 -0.30
C MET A 1 -17.39 -35.89 0.18
N GLN A 2 -16.35 -36.71 0.07
CA GLN A 2 -16.33 -38.06 0.65
C GLN A 2 -15.83 -37.98 2.10
N ASN A 3 -16.17 -38.96 2.93
CA ASN A 3 -15.64 -39.10 4.31
C ASN A 3 -15.84 -37.88 5.25
N ILE A 4 -17.00 -37.22 5.19
CA ILE A 4 -17.30 -36.00 5.98
C ILE A 4 -17.02 -36.18 7.48
N ILE A 5 -17.40 -37.32 8.06
CA ILE A 5 -17.18 -37.61 9.48
C ILE A 5 -15.68 -37.59 9.83
N ALA A 6 -14.84 -38.21 8.99
CA ALA A 6 -13.40 -38.25 9.19
C ALA A 6 -12.75 -36.87 9.01
N VAL A 7 -13.22 -36.09 8.03
CA VAL A 7 -12.75 -34.71 7.80
C VAL A 7 -13.07 -33.83 9.01
N VAL A 8 -14.30 -33.85 9.50
CA VAL A 8 -14.74 -33.01 10.63
C VAL A 8 -14.06 -33.43 11.94
N SER A 9 -13.97 -34.74 12.22
CA SER A 9 -13.33 -35.23 13.44
C SER A 9 -11.84 -34.92 13.46
N THR A 10 -11.14 -35.12 12.34
CA THR A 10 -9.71 -34.81 12.22
C THR A 10 -9.46 -33.32 12.40
N ALA A 11 -10.23 -32.46 11.71
CA ALA A 11 -10.11 -31.01 11.85
C ALA A 11 -10.34 -30.56 13.30
N ALA A 12 -11.40 -31.03 13.97
CA ALA A 12 -11.73 -30.62 15.33
C ALA A 12 -10.66 -31.05 16.35
N ILE A 13 -10.21 -32.31 16.31
CA ILE A 13 -9.23 -32.85 17.26
C ILE A 13 -7.89 -32.13 17.08
N MET A 14 -7.43 -31.98 15.84
CA MET A 14 -6.12 -31.40 15.55
C MET A 14 -6.06 -29.92 15.91
N THR A 15 -7.09 -29.15 15.56
CA THR A 15 -7.19 -27.72 15.93
C THR A 15 -7.07 -27.52 17.44
N VAL A 16 -7.71 -28.38 18.25
CA VAL A 16 -7.64 -28.31 19.72
C VAL A 16 -6.24 -28.63 20.23
N ILE A 17 -5.60 -29.67 19.69
CA ILE A 17 -4.23 -30.07 20.07
C ILE A 17 -3.24 -28.95 19.73
N ILE A 18 -3.31 -28.41 18.51
CA ILE A 18 -2.39 -27.38 18.04
C ILE A 18 -2.61 -26.07 18.81
N SER A 19 -3.87 -25.67 19.03
CA SER A 19 -4.20 -24.55 19.92
C SER A 19 -3.61 -24.71 21.32
N TYR A 20 -3.70 -25.90 21.90
CA TYR A 20 -3.11 -26.19 23.21
C TYR A 20 -1.59 -26.02 23.20
N PHE A 21 -0.89 -26.54 22.18
CA PHE A 21 0.56 -26.37 22.04
C PHE A 21 0.96 -24.89 21.91
N ILE A 22 0.26 -24.13 21.07
CA ILE A 22 0.54 -22.70 20.88
C ILE A 22 0.41 -21.94 22.20
N VAL A 23 -0.72 -22.11 22.90
CA VAL A 23 -0.97 -21.42 24.18
C VAL A 23 0.02 -21.85 25.26
N HIS A 24 0.30 -23.16 25.35
CA HIS A 24 1.24 -23.69 26.34
C HIS A 24 2.66 -23.12 26.16
N ILE A 25 3.14 -23.03 24.92
CA ILE A 25 4.44 -22.44 24.58
C ILE A 25 4.46 -20.94 24.86
N ALA A 26 3.41 -20.21 24.45
CA ALA A 26 3.34 -18.76 24.58
C ALA A 26 3.32 -18.30 26.05
N VAL A 27 2.56 -19.00 26.91
CA VAL A 27 2.42 -18.65 28.34
C VAL A 27 3.65 -19.05 29.15
N ASN A 28 4.27 -20.19 28.86
CA ASN A 28 5.36 -20.75 29.68
C ASN A 28 6.77 -20.46 29.13
N LYS A 29 6.92 -19.50 28.22
CA LYS A 29 8.18 -19.22 27.48
C LYS A 29 9.44 -19.05 28.34
N GLU A 30 9.32 -18.48 29.54
CA GLU A 30 10.45 -18.21 30.44
C GLU A 30 10.84 -19.43 31.29
N LYS A 31 9.90 -20.37 31.50
CA LYS A 31 10.08 -21.58 32.32
C LYS A 31 10.31 -22.83 31.49
N PHE A 32 10.49 -22.67 30.18
CA PHE A 32 10.57 -23.78 29.24
C PHE A 32 11.91 -24.50 29.38
N SER A 33 11.88 -25.73 29.91
CA SER A 33 13.06 -26.58 30.07
C SER A 33 13.50 -27.18 28.73
N PHE A 34 14.75 -27.64 28.64
CA PHE A 34 15.23 -28.39 27.47
C PHE A 34 14.35 -29.61 27.18
N LYS A 35 13.95 -30.35 28.23
CA LYS A 35 13.04 -31.50 28.11
C LYS A 35 11.73 -31.13 27.42
N ASN A 36 11.14 -29.99 27.78
CA ASN A 36 9.90 -29.53 27.17
C ASN A 36 10.07 -29.22 25.68
N VAL A 37 11.21 -28.65 25.28
CA VAL A 37 11.48 -28.40 23.84
C VAL A 37 11.66 -29.68 23.07
N VAL A 38 12.41 -30.65 23.62
CA VAL A 38 12.59 -31.95 22.96
C VAL A 38 11.25 -32.64 22.74
N VAL A 39 10.40 -32.69 23.77
CA VAL A 39 9.06 -33.29 23.67
C VAL A 39 8.21 -32.56 22.63
N ALA A 40 8.18 -31.22 22.66
CA ALA A 40 7.40 -30.45 21.69
C ALA A 40 7.89 -30.65 20.25
N VAL A 41 9.20 -30.64 20.00
CA VAL A 41 9.77 -30.85 18.66
C VAL A 41 9.46 -32.26 18.15
N LEU A 42 9.60 -33.29 18.98
CA LEU A 42 9.31 -34.66 18.59
C LEU A 42 7.83 -34.87 18.27
N ILE A 43 6.92 -34.38 19.12
CA ILE A 43 5.47 -34.50 18.89
C ILE A 43 5.06 -33.75 17.62
N LEU A 44 5.47 -32.48 17.47
CA LEU A 44 5.11 -31.68 16.29
C LEU A 44 5.67 -32.28 15.00
N THR A 45 6.89 -32.83 15.02
CA THR A 45 7.45 -33.48 13.83
C THR A 45 6.72 -34.80 13.53
N MET A 46 6.40 -35.59 14.55
CA MET A 46 5.69 -36.86 14.39
C MET A 46 4.31 -36.62 13.78
N MET A 47 3.55 -35.67 14.31
CA MET A 47 2.24 -35.30 13.79
C MET A 47 2.33 -34.89 12.31
N ALA A 48 3.14 -33.89 11.96
CA ALA A 48 3.26 -33.41 10.57
C ALA A 48 3.70 -34.52 9.60
N SER A 49 4.69 -35.32 10.00
CA SER A 49 5.25 -36.37 9.16
C SER A 49 4.29 -37.53 8.89
N MET A 50 3.47 -37.92 9.88
CA MET A 50 2.40 -38.90 9.70
C MET A 50 1.28 -38.37 8.80
N LEU A 51 0.90 -37.09 8.93
CA LEU A 51 -0.11 -36.47 8.06
C LEU A 51 0.35 -36.47 6.59
N ASN A 52 1.61 -36.13 6.32
CA ASN A 52 2.16 -36.15 4.97
C ASN A 52 2.21 -37.58 4.39
N SER A 53 2.61 -38.56 5.20
CA SER A 53 2.63 -39.98 4.79
C SER A 53 1.23 -40.48 4.44
N LEU A 54 0.22 -40.15 5.24
CA LEU A 54 -1.16 -40.55 5.00
C LEU A 54 -1.74 -39.88 3.75
N THR A 55 -1.47 -38.58 3.58
CA THR A 55 -1.86 -37.81 2.40
C THR A 55 -1.34 -38.47 1.13
N PHE A 56 -0.04 -38.78 1.09
CA PHE A 56 0.59 -39.41 -0.07
C PHE A 56 -0.03 -40.77 -0.39
N LEU A 57 -0.34 -41.58 0.63
CA LEU A 57 -0.96 -42.89 0.46
C LEU A 57 -2.39 -42.81 -0.10
N ILE A 58 -3.17 -41.81 0.32
CA ILE A 58 -4.56 -41.62 -0.11
C ILE A 58 -4.64 -41.12 -1.55
N ASP A 59 -3.74 -40.21 -1.93
CA ASP A 59 -3.83 -39.55 -3.24
C ASP A 59 -3.09 -40.28 -4.36
N THR A 60 -2.19 -41.22 -4.05
CA THR A 60 -1.47 -42.02 -5.05
C THR A 60 -2.13 -43.39 -5.28
N PRO A 61 -1.89 -44.03 -6.44
CA PRO A 61 -2.46 -45.36 -6.69
C PRO A 61 -1.85 -46.37 -5.71
N PRO A 62 -2.63 -47.33 -5.19
CA PRO A 62 -2.11 -48.36 -4.31
C PRO A 62 -1.06 -49.20 -5.05
N GLY A 63 0.14 -49.26 -4.51
CA GLY A 63 1.26 -49.99 -5.09
C GLY A 63 2.45 -50.06 -4.13
N PHE A 64 3.25 -51.12 -4.23
CA PHE A 64 4.36 -51.40 -3.31
C PHE A 64 5.35 -50.23 -3.21
N VAL A 65 5.72 -49.63 -4.34
CA VAL A 65 6.65 -48.48 -4.40
C VAL A 65 6.07 -47.25 -3.71
N ASN A 66 4.79 -46.93 -3.95
CA ASN A 66 4.13 -45.77 -3.33
C ASN A 66 3.99 -45.95 -1.81
N THR A 67 3.69 -47.16 -1.35
CA THR A 67 3.66 -47.47 0.09
C THR A 67 5.03 -47.29 0.73
N ILE A 68 6.11 -47.75 0.09
CA ILE A 68 7.48 -47.53 0.59
C ILE A 68 7.82 -46.04 0.67
N ILE A 69 7.47 -45.26 -0.36
CA ILE A 69 7.70 -43.81 -0.37
C ILE A 69 6.93 -43.12 0.76
N ALA A 70 5.66 -43.49 0.98
CA ALA A 70 4.85 -42.97 2.08
C ALA A 70 5.51 -43.19 3.45
N VAL A 71 5.91 -44.44 3.75
CA VAL A 71 6.57 -44.79 5.01
C VAL A 71 7.88 -44.00 5.16
N ASN A 72 8.69 -43.90 4.10
CA ASN A 72 9.95 -43.16 4.12
C ASN A 72 9.78 -41.66 4.39
N PHE A 73 8.70 -41.02 3.93
CA PHE A 73 8.43 -39.61 4.27
C PHE A 73 8.38 -39.40 5.80
N SER A 74 7.72 -40.30 6.52
CA SER A 74 7.63 -40.20 7.98
C SER A 74 8.96 -40.51 8.68
N MET A 75 9.66 -41.57 8.25
CA MET A 75 10.93 -41.98 8.84
C MET A 75 12.04 -40.94 8.65
N VAL A 76 12.12 -40.30 7.47
CA VAL A 76 13.15 -39.28 7.20
C VAL A 76 12.93 -38.04 8.06
N ALA A 77 11.69 -37.52 8.12
CA ALA A 77 11.37 -36.35 8.91
C ALA A 77 11.68 -36.56 10.41
N MET A 78 11.27 -37.71 10.96
CA MET A 78 11.56 -38.04 12.36
C MET A 78 13.05 -38.23 12.62
N THR A 79 13.78 -38.85 11.70
CA THR A 79 15.24 -39.00 11.80
C THR A 79 15.93 -37.63 11.90
N VAL A 80 15.54 -36.68 11.05
CA VAL A 80 16.07 -35.31 11.07
C VAL A 80 15.79 -34.61 12.40
N ALA A 81 14.58 -34.75 12.95
CA ALA A 81 14.24 -34.17 14.25
C ALA A 81 15.04 -34.79 15.39
N ILE A 82 15.22 -36.11 15.42
CA ILE A 82 16.02 -36.81 16.44
C ILE A 82 17.48 -36.36 16.36
N ILE A 83 18.07 -36.30 15.16
CA ILE A 83 19.45 -35.83 14.95
C ILE A 83 19.59 -34.37 15.42
N SER A 84 18.63 -33.51 15.09
CA SER A 84 18.63 -32.11 15.53
C SER A 84 18.54 -31.97 17.05
N VAL A 85 17.69 -32.76 17.70
CA VAL A 85 17.59 -32.82 19.17
C VAL A 85 18.90 -33.31 19.77
N PHE A 86 19.47 -34.40 19.25
CA PHE A 86 20.73 -34.97 19.73
C PHE A 86 21.88 -33.98 19.60
N TRP A 87 21.99 -33.31 18.45
CA TRP A 87 23.00 -32.28 18.22
C TRP A 87 22.91 -31.14 19.25
N ASN A 88 21.69 -30.67 19.52
CA ASN A 88 21.47 -29.63 20.53
C ASN A 88 21.68 -30.13 21.97
N ALA A 89 21.45 -31.42 22.25
CA ALA A 89 21.72 -32.02 23.55
C ALA A 89 23.23 -32.12 23.84
N VAL A 90 24.03 -32.45 22.83
CA VAL A 90 25.48 -32.66 22.96
C VAL A 90 26.26 -31.35 22.92
N PHE A 91 25.90 -30.42 22.01
CA PHE A 91 26.69 -29.21 21.74
C PHE A 91 26.01 -27.91 22.19
N GLY A 92 24.75 -27.96 22.62
CA GLY A 92 23.97 -26.76 22.94
C GLY A 92 24.10 -26.32 24.40
N LYS A 93 24.30 -25.02 24.63
CA LYS A 93 24.00 -24.38 25.92
C LYS A 93 22.55 -23.91 25.91
N TYR A 94 21.72 -24.46 26.79
CA TYR A 94 20.28 -24.16 26.82
C TYR A 94 19.93 -23.11 27.86
N SER A 95 19.20 -22.07 27.45
CA SER A 95 18.69 -21.01 28.33
C SER A 95 17.31 -20.55 27.84
N GLY A 96 16.25 -21.30 28.19
CA GLY A 96 14.87 -20.98 27.85
C GLY A 96 14.56 -20.91 26.34
N VAL A 97 13.41 -20.33 25.99
CA VAL A 97 13.00 -20.12 24.59
C VAL A 97 13.76 -18.94 24.01
N THR A 98 14.85 -19.23 23.29
CA THR A 98 15.59 -18.22 22.51
C THR A 98 14.86 -17.87 21.21
N PHE A 99 15.25 -16.77 20.57
CA PHE A 99 14.75 -16.34 19.25
C PHE A 99 14.78 -17.47 18.21
N LYS A 100 15.84 -18.29 18.19
CA LYS A 100 15.98 -19.41 17.24
C LYS A 100 14.96 -20.52 17.50
N ILE A 101 14.69 -20.83 18.77
CA ILE A 101 13.74 -21.86 19.18
C ILE A 101 12.30 -21.40 18.87
N SER A 102 12.00 -20.13 19.07
CA SER A 102 10.70 -19.53 18.72
C SER A 102 10.40 -19.64 17.21
N ILE A 103 11.39 -19.35 16.36
CA ILE A 103 11.26 -19.55 14.91
C ILE A 103 11.05 -21.03 14.57
N LEU A 104 11.82 -21.94 15.19
CA LEU A 104 11.67 -23.38 14.98
C LEU A 104 10.25 -23.85 15.32
N PHE A 105 9.70 -23.45 16.47
CA PHE A 105 8.33 -23.78 16.82
C PHE A 105 7.31 -23.20 15.85
N SER A 106 7.49 -21.95 15.43
CA SER A 106 6.59 -21.32 14.46
C SER A 106 6.59 -22.10 13.14
N LEU A 107 7.76 -22.53 12.65
CA LEU A 107 7.89 -23.33 11.43
C LEU A 107 7.27 -24.73 11.56
N LEU A 108 7.50 -25.42 12.69
CA LEU A 108 6.93 -26.74 12.94
C LEU A 108 5.40 -26.70 13.04
N LEU A 109 4.84 -25.68 13.70
CA LEU A 109 3.39 -25.50 13.80
C LEU A 109 2.78 -25.19 12.43
N VAL A 110 3.40 -24.29 11.65
CA VAL A 110 2.97 -24.02 10.27
C VAL A 110 3.04 -25.29 9.40
N TRP A 111 4.09 -26.11 9.56
CA TRP A 111 4.18 -27.38 8.84
C TRP A 111 3.01 -28.30 9.21
N ASN A 112 2.68 -28.43 10.50
CA ASN A 112 1.52 -29.22 10.93
C ASN A 112 0.22 -28.74 10.28
N GLU A 113 -0.02 -27.42 10.28
CA GLU A 113 -1.22 -26.84 9.67
C GLU A 113 -1.30 -27.07 8.16
N VAL A 114 -0.20 -26.85 7.45
CA VAL A 114 -0.14 -27.10 6.00
C VAL A 114 -0.39 -28.58 5.72
N SER A 115 0.28 -29.48 6.44
CA SER A 115 0.11 -30.93 6.29
C SER A 115 -1.32 -31.38 6.61
N MET A 116 -1.95 -30.80 7.64
CA MET A 116 -3.34 -31.06 7.97
C MET A 116 -4.28 -30.56 6.86
N GLY A 117 -4.09 -29.34 6.37
CA GLY A 117 -4.89 -28.77 5.29
C GLY A 117 -4.87 -29.61 4.02
N VAL A 118 -3.69 -30.10 3.63
CA VAL A 118 -3.55 -31.01 2.48
C VAL A 118 -4.23 -32.35 2.74
N LEU A 119 -4.06 -32.95 3.93
CA LEU A 119 -4.74 -34.20 4.28
C LEU A 119 -6.27 -34.05 4.25
N LEU A 120 -6.82 -33.00 4.86
CA LEU A 120 -8.27 -32.75 4.91
C LEU A 120 -8.85 -32.57 3.50
N TYR A 121 -8.13 -31.88 2.61
CA TYR A 121 -8.52 -31.75 1.22
C TYR A 121 -8.54 -33.11 0.52
N SER A 122 -7.47 -33.90 0.68
CA SER A 122 -7.32 -35.24 0.09
C SER A 122 -8.39 -36.22 0.58
N LEU A 123 -8.75 -36.17 1.87
CA LEU A 123 -9.85 -36.96 2.43
C LEU A 123 -11.22 -36.57 1.86
N GLY A 124 -11.43 -35.27 1.64
CA GLY A 124 -12.69 -34.74 1.08
C GLY A 124 -12.85 -34.99 -0.42
N TYR A 125 -11.73 -35.04 -1.15
CA TYR A 125 -11.65 -35.14 -2.61
C TYR A 125 -10.54 -36.13 -3.06
N PRO A 126 -10.67 -37.42 -2.74
CA PRO A 126 -9.58 -38.38 -2.93
C PRO A 126 -9.25 -38.64 -4.40
N GLY A 127 -7.97 -38.97 -4.63
CA GLY A 127 -7.44 -39.36 -5.94
C GLY A 127 -7.22 -38.17 -6.88
N PHE A 128 -6.98 -36.97 -6.35
CA PHE A 128 -6.69 -35.78 -7.16
C PHE A 128 -5.43 -35.97 -8.02
N LEU A 129 -4.36 -36.52 -7.44
CA LEU A 129 -3.10 -36.78 -8.16
C LEU A 129 -3.23 -37.86 -9.23
N ASN A 130 -4.22 -38.76 -9.07
CA ASN A 130 -4.50 -39.82 -10.03
C ASN A 130 -5.32 -39.35 -11.25
N LYS A 131 -5.91 -38.16 -11.19
CA LYS A 131 -6.84 -37.63 -12.21
C LYS A 131 -6.23 -36.58 -13.15
N LEU A 132 -4.95 -36.25 -12.98
CA LEU A 132 -4.30 -35.19 -13.74
C LEU A 132 -3.17 -35.76 -14.61
N ASP A 133 -3.37 -35.72 -15.94
CA ASP A 133 -2.41 -36.15 -16.99
C ASP A 133 -1.17 -35.24 -17.14
N GLY A 134 -0.71 -34.63 -16.03
CA GLY A 134 0.32 -33.61 -15.99
C GLY A 134 1.65 -34.03 -15.36
N ASN A 135 2.62 -33.12 -15.38
CA ASN A 135 3.87 -33.24 -14.62
C ASN A 135 3.55 -33.37 -13.12
N PHE A 136 4.11 -34.38 -12.45
CA PHE A 136 3.93 -34.62 -11.01
C PHE A 136 4.15 -33.35 -10.16
N LEU A 137 5.15 -32.53 -10.51
CA LEU A 137 5.43 -31.28 -9.80
C LEU A 137 4.28 -30.27 -9.93
N GLN A 138 3.69 -30.14 -11.13
CA GLN A 138 2.57 -29.23 -11.37
C GLN A 138 1.31 -29.69 -10.61
N ASN A 139 1.07 -30.99 -10.56
CA ASN A 139 -0.05 -31.58 -9.81
C ASN A 139 0.12 -31.38 -8.31
N MET A 140 1.34 -31.54 -7.78
CA MET A 140 1.67 -31.21 -6.39
C MET A 140 1.41 -29.75 -6.07
N VAL A 141 1.94 -28.83 -6.88
CA VAL A 141 1.75 -27.38 -6.66
C VAL A 141 0.28 -27.00 -6.75
N SER A 142 -0.48 -27.60 -7.68
CA SER A 142 -1.93 -27.39 -7.77
C SER A 142 -2.67 -27.95 -6.56
N LEU A 143 -2.29 -29.12 -6.05
CA LEU A 143 -2.86 -29.69 -4.82
C LEU A 143 -2.61 -28.76 -3.64
N PHE A 144 -1.36 -28.33 -3.42
CA PHE A 144 -1.01 -27.36 -2.37
C PHE A 144 -1.82 -26.07 -2.50
N GLY A 145 -1.90 -25.51 -3.71
CA GLY A 145 -2.69 -24.32 -3.97
C GLY A 145 -4.17 -24.50 -3.66
N LEU A 146 -4.77 -25.65 -3.98
CA LEU A 146 -6.16 -25.93 -3.64
C LEU A 146 -6.35 -26.11 -2.13
N SER A 147 -5.50 -26.90 -1.48
CA SER A 147 -5.62 -27.22 -0.06
C SER A 147 -5.49 -25.99 0.84
N LEU A 148 -4.51 -25.11 0.57
CA LEU A 148 -4.28 -23.91 1.38
C LEU A 148 -5.39 -22.88 1.21
N ASN A 149 -6.02 -22.83 0.05
CA ASN A 149 -7.02 -21.82 -0.28
C ASN A 149 -8.46 -22.19 0.10
N TYR A 150 -8.66 -23.41 0.60
CA TYR A 150 -9.97 -23.97 0.89
C TYR A 150 -10.37 -23.78 2.36
N TYR A 151 -11.68 -23.72 2.62
CA TYR A 151 -12.20 -23.54 3.98
C TYR A 151 -11.74 -24.60 4.98
N LEU A 152 -11.39 -25.81 4.51
CA LEU A 152 -10.87 -26.89 5.36
C LEU A 152 -9.52 -26.57 6.00
N PHE A 153 -8.72 -25.67 5.39
CA PHE A 153 -7.49 -25.15 5.99
C PHE A 153 -7.76 -23.84 6.76
N ILE A 154 -8.54 -22.94 6.17
CA ILE A 154 -8.75 -21.59 6.71
C ILE A 154 -9.51 -21.64 8.06
N ILE A 155 -10.54 -22.47 8.19
CA ILE A 155 -11.35 -22.52 9.42
C ILE A 155 -10.54 -22.98 10.65
N PRO A 156 -9.82 -24.12 10.61
CA PRO A 156 -8.93 -24.52 11.71
C PRO A 156 -7.95 -23.41 12.11
N MET A 157 -7.22 -22.85 11.13
CA MET A 157 -6.27 -21.77 11.35
C MET A 157 -6.91 -20.56 12.06
N LEU A 158 -8.11 -20.14 11.66
CA LEU A 158 -8.82 -19.03 12.31
C LEU A 158 -9.21 -19.35 13.76
N MET A 159 -9.62 -20.58 14.04
CA MET A 159 -9.96 -21.02 15.40
C MET A 159 -8.74 -21.01 16.33
N GLU A 160 -7.56 -21.37 15.81
CA GLU A 160 -6.30 -21.27 16.55
C GLU A 160 -5.93 -19.82 16.83
N MET A 161 -6.04 -18.95 15.82
CA MET A 161 -5.80 -17.52 15.98
C MET A 161 -6.73 -16.92 17.05
N ILE A 162 -8.02 -17.27 17.04
CA ILE A 162 -8.99 -16.85 18.07
C ILE A 162 -8.54 -17.33 19.46
N SER A 163 -8.14 -18.59 19.59
CA SER A 163 -7.67 -19.16 20.86
C SER A 163 -6.47 -18.39 21.42
N VAL A 164 -5.51 -18.04 20.56
CA VAL A 164 -4.36 -17.20 20.93
C VAL A 164 -4.79 -15.80 21.35
N ALA A 165 -5.66 -15.16 20.57
CA ALA A 165 -6.12 -13.80 20.83
C ALA A 165 -6.85 -13.66 22.19
N LEU A 166 -7.57 -14.72 22.61
CA LEU A 166 -8.29 -14.74 23.89
C LEU A 166 -7.39 -15.06 25.08
N LEU A 167 -6.41 -15.96 24.90
CA LEU A 167 -5.63 -16.53 26.02
C LEU A 167 -4.27 -15.86 26.22
N VAL A 168 -3.70 -15.22 25.19
CA VAL A 168 -2.37 -14.59 25.26
C VAL A 168 -2.50 -13.07 25.26
N ARG A 169 -1.92 -12.41 26.27
CA ARG A 169 -1.94 -10.94 26.40
C ARG A 169 -0.71 -10.32 25.74
N HIS A 170 -0.93 -9.51 24.70
CA HIS A 170 0.11 -8.65 24.11
C HIS A 170 -0.22 -7.15 24.24
N SER A 171 0.70 -6.30 23.79
CA SER A 171 0.47 -4.86 23.72
C SER A 171 -0.66 -4.53 22.73
N ARG A 172 -1.37 -3.41 22.94
CA ARG A 172 -2.47 -2.99 22.06
C ARG A 172 -2.04 -2.84 20.59
N PHE A 173 -0.78 -2.48 20.34
CA PHE A 173 -0.26 -2.31 18.98
C PHE A 173 -0.08 -3.65 18.28
N ILE A 174 0.54 -4.62 18.96
CA ILE A 174 0.69 -5.98 18.43
C ILE A 174 -0.66 -6.67 18.26
N ASN A 175 -1.58 -6.52 19.21
CA ASN A 175 -2.94 -7.03 19.05
C ASN A 175 -3.64 -6.46 17.81
N SER A 176 -3.36 -5.21 17.43
CA SER A 176 -3.92 -4.64 16.20
C SER A 176 -3.31 -5.30 14.95
N ILE A 177 -2.03 -5.66 14.96
CA ILE A 177 -1.35 -6.41 13.89
C ILE A 177 -1.90 -7.83 13.78
N LEU A 178 -2.02 -8.53 14.91
CA LEU A 178 -2.58 -9.89 14.96
C LEU A 178 -4.03 -9.90 14.47
N LEU A 179 -4.84 -8.91 14.87
CA LEU A 179 -6.21 -8.73 14.39
C LEU A 179 -6.26 -8.47 12.88
N ALA A 180 -5.31 -7.72 12.33
CA ALA A 180 -5.23 -7.48 10.88
C ALA A 180 -4.96 -8.77 10.11
N ILE A 181 -4.02 -9.60 10.57
CA ILE A 181 -3.71 -10.90 9.97
C ILE A 181 -4.94 -11.83 10.04
N PHE A 182 -5.59 -11.90 11.20
CA PHE A 182 -6.80 -12.67 11.40
C PHE A 182 -7.92 -12.23 10.43
N ALA A 183 -8.21 -10.93 10.36
CA ALA A 183 -9.28 -10.41 9.52
C ALA A 183 -9.01 -10.63 8.03
N MET A 184 -7.77 -10.40 7.57
CA MET A 184 -7.38 -10.69 6.18
C MET A 184 -7.54 -12.18 5.84
N SER A 185 -7.24 -13.06 6.79
CA SER A 185 -7.39 -14.51 6.59
C SER A 185 -8.87 -14.93 6.57
N LEU A 186 -9.71 -14.31 7.40
CA LEU A 186 -11.15 -14.57 7.47
C LEU A 186 -11.87 -14.22 6.16
N PHE A 187 -11.48 -13.11 5.55
CA PHE A 187 -12.06 -12.62 4.30
C PHE A 187 -11.26 -13.06 3.07
N SER A 188 -10.68 -14.26 3.11
CA SER A 188 -9.97 -14.83 1.97
C SER A 188 -10.90 -15.02 0.76
N PRO A 189 -10.52 -14.53 -0.45
CA PRO A 189 -11.35 -14.61 -1.65
C PRO A 189 -11.61 -16.04 -2.10
N THR A 190 -10.74 -16.98 -1.78
CA THR A 190 -10.81 -18.36 -2.27
C THR A 190 -11.56 -19.31 -1.35
N MET A 191 -11.96 -18.89 -0.15
CA MET A 191 -12.39 -19.79 0.93
C MET A 191 -13.45 -20.82 0.49
N LEU A 192 -14.44 -20.42 -0.33
CA LEU A 192 -15.51 -21.30 -0.81
C LEU A 192 -15.25 -21.92 -2.19
N GLY A 193 -14.20 -21.54 -2.91
CA GLY A 193 -13.83 -22.11 -4.21
C GLY A 193 -14.81 -21.87 -5.37
N ASN A 194 -15.84 -21.04 -5.19
CA ASN A 194 -16.80 -20.68 -6.26
C ASN A 194 -16.48 -19.30 -6.85
N SER A 195 -16.54 -19.18 -8.18
CA SER A 195 -16.48 -17.93 -8.95
C SER A 195 -17.23 -16.73 -8.32
N ILE A 196 -18.47 -16.92 -7.86
CA ILE A 196 -19.26 -15.83 -7.24
C ILE A 196 -18.60 -15.36 -5.94
N PHE A 197 -18.10 -16.31 -5.14
CA PHE A 197 -17.46 -15.98 -3.87
C PHE A 197 -16.09 -15.35 -4.07
N ILE A 198 -15.36 -15.69 -5.13
CA ILE A 198 -14.08 -15.05 -5.47
C ILE A 198 -14.29 -13.54 -5.65
N SER A 199 -15.33 -13.14 -6.40
CA SER A 199 -15.65 -11.74 -6.62
C SER A 199 -15.99 -11.00 -5.32
N ILE A 200 -16.89 -11.56 -4.50
CA ILE A 200 -17.31 -10.94 -3.23
C ILE A 200 -16.15 -10.91 -2.23
N GLY A 201 -15.45 -12.03 -2.09
CA GLY A 201 -14.33 -12.18 -1.18
C GLY A 201 -13.16 -11.26 -1.54
N SER A 202 -12.91 -11.01 -2.83
CA SER A 202 -11.89 -10.05 -3.28
C SER A 202 -12.24 -8.61 -2.91
N ILE A 203 -13.52 -8.22 -3.01
CA ILE A 203 -13.97 -6.90 -2.53
C ILE A 203 -13.80 -6.79 -1.00
N LEU A 204 -14.13 -7.86 -0.26
CA LEU A 204 -14.02 -7.88 1.19
C LEU A 204 -12.56 -7.87 1.66
N SER A 205 -11.66 -8.66 1.05
CA SER A 205 -10.23 -8.68 1.36
C SER A 205 -9.61 -7.29 1.16
N VAL A 206 -9.90 -6.64 0.03
CA VAL A 206 -9.45 -5.28 -0.28
C VAL A 206 -10.01 -4.28 0.75
N GLY A 207 -11.30 -4.37 1.09
CA GLY A 207 -11.93 -3.51 2.09
C GLY A 207 -11.29 -3.64 3.47
N VAL A 208 -10.97 -4.86 3.90
CA VAL A 208 -10.30 -5.16 5.17
C VAL A 208 -8.87 -4.62 5.15
N MET A 209 -8.13 -4.82 4.05
CA MET A 209 -6.78 -4.29 3.89
C MET A 209 -6.77 -2.76 4.04
N ILE A 210 -7.64 -2.05 3.32
CA ILE A 210 -7.75 -0.58 3.36
C ILE A 210 -8.08 -0.10 4.78
N PHE A 211 -9.01 -0.78 5.45
CA PHE A 211 -9.37 -0.45 6.83
C PHE A 211 -8.17 -0.55 7.78
N PHE A 212 -7.42 -1.65 7.72
CA PHE A 212 -6.24 -1.83 8.57
C PHE A 212 -5.08 -0.90 8.19
N MET A 213 -4.82 -0.67 6.91
CA MET A 213 -3.82 0.31 6.45
C MET A 213 -4.13 1.70 6.99
N THR A 214 -5.37 2.17 6.84
CA THR A 214 -5.84 3.45 7.40
C THR A 214 -5.62 3.51 8.92
N LEU A 215 -5.96 2.43 9.63
CA LEU A 215 -5.78 2.31 11.08
C LEU A 215 -4.29 2.39 11.46
N PHE A 216 -3.39 1.69 10.75
CA PHE A 216 -1.96 1.74 11.02
C PHE A 216 -1.34 3.08 10.68
N TYR A 217 -1.77 3.75 9.61
CA TYR A 217 -1.34 5.10 9.28
C TYR A 217 -1.74 6.11 10.35
N GLU A 218 -2.95 6.00 10.90
CA GLU A 218 -3.37 6.83 12.02
C GLU A 218 -2.60 6.51 13.32
N LEU A 219 -2.30 5.23 13.59
CA LEU A 219 -1.47 4.82 14.72
C LEU A 219 -0.03 5.34 14.59
N LEU A 220 0.56 5.26 13.40
CA LEU A 220 1.88 5.82 13.10
C LEU A 220 1.89 7.34 13.29
N ALA A 221 0.86 8.04 12.79
CA ALA A 221 0.73 9.49 12.98
C ALA A 221 0.69 9.85 14.47
N LYS A 222 -0.07 9.12 15.30
CA LYS A 222 -0.13 9.35 16.76
C LYS A 222 1.17 8.99 17.50
N ARG A 223 1.91 7.98 17.04
CA ARG A 223 3.08 7.41 17.75
C ARG A 223 4.43 7.83 17.15
N ARG A 224 4.50 9.06 16.65
CA ARG A 224 5.69 9.61 15.98
C ARG A 224 7.01 9.38 16.72
N THR A 225 7.07 9.75 17.99
CA THR A 225 8.29 9.68 18.82
C THR A 225 8.31 8.48 19.76
N SER A 226 7.20 7.75 19.89
CA SER A 226 7.02 6.72 20.90
C SER A 226 7.10 5.29 20.38
N ILE A 227 7.06 5.09 19.05
CA ILE A 227 7.13 3.74 18.46
C ILE A 227 8.50 3.08 18.68
N LYS A 228 8.46 1.79 19.01
CA LYS A 228 9.64 0.95 19.25
C LYS A 228 10.20 0.37 17.93
N SER A 229 11.44 -0.13 17.98
CA SER A 229 12.06 -0.75 16.80
C SER A 229 11.41 -2.08 16.44
N ALA A 230 11.07 -2.93 17.44
CA ALA A 230 10.33 -4.16 17.19
C ALA A 230 8.95 -3.90 16.59
N GLU A 231 8.20 -2.92 17.11
CA GLU A 231 6.89 -2.51 16.56
C GLU A 231 7.01 -2.09 15.08
N MET A 232 8.02 -1.28 14.73
CA MET A 232 8.27 -0.90 13.33
C MET A 232 8.66 -2.08 12.44
N LYS A 233 9.45 -3.02 12.95
CA LYS A 233 9.85 -4.23 12.22
C LYS A 233 8.63 -5.14 11.99
N ALA A 234 7.83 -5.36 13.02
CA ALA A 234 6.58 -6.11 12.96
C ALA A 234 5.62 -5.52 11.92
N LEU A 235 5.45 -4.19 11.93
CA LEU A 235 4.63 -3.51 10.94
C LEU A 235 5.18 -3.67 9.51
N SER A 236 6.51 -3.61 9.33
CA SER A 236 7.12 -3.80 8.01
C SER A 236 6.86 -5.21 7.44
N TRP A 237 6.84 -6.23 8.31
CA TRP A 237 6.47 -7.59 7.91
C TRP A 237 4.97 -7.75 7.63
N LEU A 238 4.10 -7.08 8.39
CA LEU A 238 2.67 -7.08 8.11
C LEU A 238 2.37 -6.53 6.71
N PHE A 239 2.98 -5.41 6.35
CA PHE A 239 2.79 -4.82 5.03
C PHE A 239 3.39 -5.68 3.90
N LEU A 240 4.46 -6.45 4.17
CA LEU A 240 4.92 -7.47 3.22
C LEU A 240 3.87 -8.56 3.03
N VAL A 241 3.20 -9.01 4.10
CA VAL A 241 2.11 -9.99 4.01
C VAL A 241 0.94 -9.42 3.19
N PHE A 242 0.53 -8.17 3.42
CA PHE A 242 -0.49 -7.52 2.58
C PHE A 242 -0.09 -7.50 1.11
N LEU A 243 1.18 -7.16 0.80
CA LEU A 243 1.69 -7.17 -0.56
C LEU A 243 1.63 -8.56 -1.19
N LEU A 244 2.06 -9.60 -0.45
CA LEU A 244 2.03 -10.98 -0.96
C LEU A 244 0.59 -11.48 -1.16
N MET A 245 -0.34 -11.13 -0.26
CA MET A 245 -1.75 -11.49 -0.38
C MET A 245 -2.38 -10.80 -1.59
N MET A 246 -2.19 -9.49 -1.77
CA MET A 246 -2.71 -8.78 -2.94
C MET A 246 -2.03 -9.22 -4.25
N ALA A 247 -0.75 -9.57 -4.23
CA ALA A 247 -0.08 -10.17 -5.38
C ALA A 247 -0.68 -11.54 -5.73
N GLY A 248 -0.98 -12.36 -4.72
CA GLY A 248 -1.67 -13.63 -4.90
C GLY A 248 -3.08 -13.47 -5.45
N GLU A 249 -3.82 -12.47 -4.97
CA GLU A 249 -5.17 -12.16 -5.44
C GLU A 249 -5.16 -11.61 -6.88
N PHE A 250 -4.20 -10.74 -7.22
CA PHE A 250 -3.99 -10.25 -8.58
C PHE A 250 -3.63 -11.37 -9.56
N LEU A 251 -2.71 -12.26 -9.19
CA LEU A 251 -2.36 -13.39 -10.04
C LEU A 251 -3.52 -14.39 -10.14
N GLY A 252 -4.22 -14.69 -9.04
CA GLY A 252 -5.38 -15.58 -9.04
C GLY A 252 -6.55 -15.07 -9.87
N SER A 253 -6.75 -13.74 -9.90
CA SER A 253 -7.80 -13.07 -10.68
C SER A 253 -7.54 -13.03 -12.18
N MET A 254 -6.31 -13.24 -12.63
CA MET A 254 -5.97 -13.36 -14.06
C MET A 254 -6.54 -14.64 -14.71
N GLY A 255 -7.20 -15.51 -13.95
CA GLY A 255 -7.86 -16.69 -14.52
C GLY A 255 -6.88 -17.79 -14.98
N PHE A 256 -5.68 -17.87 -14.38
CA PHE A 256 -4.77 -18.99 -14.64
C PHE A 256 -5.43 -20.32 -14.26
N THR A 257 -5.47 -21.25 -15.21
CA THR A 257 -5.96 -22.61 -15.02
C THR A 257 -4.78 -23.59 -14.95
N PRO A 258 -4.86 -24.65 -14.12
CA PRO A 258 -5.90 -24.97 -13.13
C PRO A 258 -5.91 -24.01 -11.92
N PHE A 259 -7.07 -23.89 -11.26
CA PHE A 259 -7.32 -22.99 -10.13
C PHE A 259 -6.22 -23.05 -9.04
N GLY A 260 -5.76 -24.25 -8.69
CA GLY A 260 -4.71 -24.42 -7.69
C GLY A 260 -3.40 -23.69 -8.03
N LEU A 261 -3.02 -23.65 -9.31
CA LEU A 261 -1.81 -22.93 -9.74
C LEU A 261 -2.01 -21.42 -9.71
N GLY A 262 -3.16 -20.92 -10.16
CA GLY A 262 -3.46 -19.49 -10.17
C GLY A 262 -3.42 -18.86 -8.77
N TRP A 263 -3.87 -19.61 -7.76
CA TRP A 263 -4.02 -19.11 -6.39
C TRP A 263 -2.89 -19.56 -5.45
N VAL A 264 -1.86 -20.27 -5.93
CA VAL A 264 -0.79 -20.79 -5.06
C VAL A 264 -0.03 -19.68 -4.34
N VAL A 265 0.17 -18.54 -5.02
CA VAL A 265 0.87 -17.38 -4.43
C VAL A 265 0.08 -16.82 -3.25
N TYR A 266 -1.26 -16.78 -3.36
CA TYR A 266 -2.14 -16.38 -2.27
C TYR A 266 -2.07 -17.38 -1.10
N GLY A 267 -2.09 -18.69 -1.39
CA GLY A 267 -1.92 -19.74 -0.39
C GLY A 267 -0.60 -19.63 0.38
N ILE A 268 0.51 -19.39 -0.32
CA ILE A 268 1.83 -19.16 0.29
C ILE A 268 1.81 -17.87 1.13
N ALA A 269 1.12 -16.82 0.68
CA ALA A 269 0.98 -15.58 1.43
C ALA A 269 0.22 -15.79 2.75
N MET A 270 -0.83 -16.62 2.76
CA MET A 270 -1.53 -16.99 3.99
C MET A 270 -0.64 -17.78 4.95
N VAL A 271 0.16 -18.73 4.44
CA VAL A 271 1.14 -19.47 5.24
C VAL A 271 2.19 -18.51 5.84
N ALA A 272 2.67 -17.53 5.06
CA ALA A 272 3.57 -16.50 5.56
C ALA A 272 2.90 -15.60 6.63
N ALA A 273 1.62 -15.28 6.46
CA ALA A 273 0.82 -14.54 7.43
C ALA A 273 0.71 -15.30 8.76
N MET A 274 0.45 -16.61 8.69
CA MET A 274 0.39 -17.49 9.85
C MET A 274 1.75 -17.60 10.56
N LEU A 275 2.84 -17.78 9.80
CA LEU A 275 4.19 -17.82 10.35
C LEU A 275 4.53 -16.52 11.08
N LEU A 276 4.13 -15.38 10.51
CA LEU A 276 4.30 -14.08 11.13
C LEU A 276 3.47 -13.95 12.42
N TYR A 277 2.21 -14.40 12.39
CA TYR A 277 1.32 -14.42 13.54
C TYR A 277 1.94 -15.17 14.72
N LEU A 278 2.33 -16.43 14.51
CA LEU A 278 2.93 -17.28 15.56
C LEU A 278 4.26 -16.73 16.07
N ASN A 279 5.14 -16.28 15.16
CA ASN A 279 6.42 -15.71 15.57
C ASN A 279 6.22 -14.45 16.40
N MET A 280 5.24 -13.59 16.09
CA MET A 280 4.91 -12.44 16.95
C MET A 280 4.37 -12.87 18.31
N THR A 281 3.51 -13.89 18.36
CA THR A 281 2.99 -14.43 19.62
C THR A 281 4.10 -14.93 20.55
N PHE A 282 5.08 -15.65 20.01
CA PHE A 282 6.15 -16.24 20.84
C PHE A 282 7.30 -15.28 21.15
N ASN A 283 7.68 -14.45 20.18
CA ASN A 283 8.96 -13.73 20.19
C ASN A 283 8.85 -12.26 20.59
N TYR A 284 7.63 -11.72 20.68
CA TYR A 284 7.47 -10.34 21.06
C TYR A 284 7.78 -10.14 22.55
N ASN A 285 8.90 -9.49 22.84
CA ASN A 285 9.26 -9.06 24.18
C ASN A 285 9.41 -7.54 24.23
N ASP A 286 8.58 -6.91 25.08
CA ASP A 286 8.46 -5.46 25.17
C ASP A 286 9.50 -4.83 26.12
N ALA A 287 10.16 -5.66 26.94
CA ALA A 287 11.02 -5.23 28.04
C ALA A 287 12.35 -4.65 27.53
N GLY A 288 12.62 -3.38 27.87
CA GLY A 288 13.92 -2.73 27.64
C GLY A 288 14.13 -2.05 26.28
N GLU A 289 13.20 -2.17 25.32
CA GLU A 289 13.35 -1.49 24.03
C GLU A 289 13.19 0.03 24.13
N LYS A 290 14.19 0.77 23.62
CA LYS A 290 14.19 2.23 23.55
C LYS A 290 13.13 2.73 22.55
N ARG A 291 12.37 3.75 22.96
CA ARG A 291 11.42 4.48 22.11
C ARG A 291 12.17 5.56 21.34
N VAL A 292 12.43 5.30 20.06
CA VAL A 292 13.24 6.18 19.19
C VAL A 292 12.37 7.01 18.24
N GLY A 293 11.15 6.55 17.95
CA GLY A 293 10.27 7.16 16.96
C GLY A 293 10.57 6.71 15.52
N TRP A 294 9.57 6.74 14.64
CA TRP A 294 9.74 6.22 13.27
C TRP A 294 10.56 7.13 12.34
N ILE A 295 10.72 8.41 12.69
CA ILE A 295 11.49 9.38 11.88
C ILE A 295 12.96 8.95 11.73
N LYS A 296 13.50 8.22 12.70
CA LYS A 296 14.88 7.71 12.65
C LYS A 296 15.03 6.46 11.78
N TYR A 297 13.95 5.92 11.23
CA TYR A 297 13.94 4.75 10.35
C TYR A 297 13.35 5.06 8.97
N PRO A 298 13.93 5.98 8.19
CA PRO A 298 13.37 6.38 6.89
C PRO A 298 13.25 5.22 5.90
N GLY A 299 14.18 4.25 5.93
CA GLY A 299 14.12 3.06 5.07
C GLY A 299 12.93 2.14 5.38
N ARG A 300 12.57 1.97 6.67
CA ARG A 300 11.38 1.18 7.04
C ARG A 300 10.08 1.91 6.71
N MET A 301 10.06 3.24 6.87
CA MET A 301 8.90 4.03 6.46
C MET A 301 8.72 3.99 4.94
N PHE A 302 9.81 4.08 4.17
CA PHE A 302 9.79 3.91 2.72
C PHE A 302 9.23 2.54 2.34
N TRP A 303 9.73 1.48 2.98
CA TRP A 303 9.24 0.12 2.76
C TRP A 303 7.73 0.03 2.99
N ILE A 304 7.22 0.50 4.13
CA ILE A 304 5.79 0.49 4.46
C ILE A 304 4.96 1.20 3.37
N LEU A 305 5.35 2.42 2.98
CA LEU A 305 4.64 3.17 1.94
C LEU A 305 4.71 2.48 0.57
N ALA A 306 5.86 1.89 0.24
CA ALA A 306 6.07 1.19 -1.02
C ALA A 306 5.18 -0.06 -1.08
N SER A 307 5.20 -0.86 -0.02
CA SER A 307 4.37 -2.05 0.07
C SER A 307 2.88 -1.72 0.06
N SER A 308 2.44 -0.64 0.72
CA SER A 308 1.03 -0.21 0.68
C SER A 308 0.60 0.13 -0.73
N PHE A 309 1.35 1.00 -1.41
CA PHE A 309 1.04 1.43 -2.76
C PHE A 309 1.01 0.28 -3.76
N ILE A 310 2.01 -0.62 -3.69
CA ILE A 310 2.05 -1.81 -4.55
C ILE A 310 0.86 -2.72 -4.24
N SER A 311 0.51 -2.91 -2.96
CA SER A 311 -0.67 -3.70 -2.57
C SER A 311 -1.96 -3.09 -3.10
N GLU A 312 -2.13 -1.77 -3.05
CA GLU A 312 -3.30 -1.06 -3.56
C GLU A 312 -3.40 -1.14 -5.09
N ILE A 313 -2.28 -1.05 -5.81
CA ILE A 313 -2.25 -1.29 -7.26
C ILE A 313 -2.69 -2.71 -7.57
N LEU A 314 -2.13 -3.71 -6.88
CA LEU A 314 -2.45 -5.11 -7.11
C LEU A 314 -3.91 -5.42 -6.74
N ALA A 315 -4.41 -4.85 -5.65
CA ALA A 315 -5.81 -4.92 -5.24
C ALA A 315 -6.75 -4.35 -6.32
N ALA A 316 -6.47 -3.14 -6.81
CA ALA A 316 -7.25 -2.52 -7.87
C ALA A 316 -7.16 -3.35 -9.16
N GLY A 317 -5.96 -3.79 -9.53
CA GLY A 317 -5.72 -4.66 -10.66
C GLY A 317 -6.50 -5.96 -10.58
N ALA A 318 -6.63 -6.55 -9.38
CA ALA A 318 -7.35 -7.80 -9.17
C ALA A 318 -8.85 -7.63 -9.41
N ILE A 319 -9.43 -6.55 -8.88
CA ILE A 319 -10.84 -6.21 -9.14
C ILE A 319 -11.05 -5.90 -10.63
N ILE A 320 -10.13 -5.16 -11.27
CA ILE A 320 -10.22 -4.89 -12.72
C ILE A 320 -10.24 -6.20 -13.51
N ALA A 321 -9.30 -7.11 -13.21
CA ALA A 321 -9.18 -8.40 -13.87
C ALA A 321 -10.46 -9.25 -13.69
N LEU A 322 -10.99 -9.35 -12.47
CA LEU A 322 -12.17 -10.17 -12.17
C LEU A 322 -13.46 -9.67 -12.83
N PHE A 323 -13.67 -8.35 -12.85
CA PHE A 323 -14.98 -7.78 -13.20
C PHE A 323 -15.06 -7.23 -14.62
N PHE A 324 -13.93 -6.90 -15.25
CA PHE A 324 -13.94 -6.16 -16.52
C PHE A 324 -13.14 -6.83 -17.64
N VAL A 325 -12.12 -7.62 -17.31
CA VAL A 325 -11.30 -8.27 -18.33
C VAL A 325 -11.98 -9.55 -18.79
N THR A 326 -12.21 -9.65 -20.10
CA THR A 326 -12.72 -10.86 -20.73
C THR A 326 -11.56 -11.70 -21.24
N HIS A 327 -11.40 -12.90 -20.69
CA HIS A 327 -10.38 -13.84 -21.13
C HIS A 327 -10.88 -14.65 -22.32
N THR A 328 -10.18 -14.57 -23.44
CA THR A 328 -10.38 -15.49 -24.57
C THR A 328 -9.35 -16.61 -24.52
N VAL A 329 -9.72 -17.80 -24.99
CA VAL A 329 -8.91 -19.04 -24.89
C VAL A 329 -7.51 -18.87 -25.50
N ASN A 330 -7.34 -17.97 -26.48
CA ASN A 330 -6.10 -17.82 -27.26
C ASN A 330 -5.23 -16.64 -26.83
N THR A 331 -5.67 -15.81 -25.87
CA THR A 331 -4.92 -14.63 -25.42
C THR A 331 -4.31 -14.89 -24.04
N PRO A 332 -2.98 -14.78 -23.87
CA PRO A 332 -2.36 -14.87 -22.55
C PRO A 332 -3.03 -13.88 -21.58
N PRO A 333 -3.30 -14.26 -20.31
CA PRO A 333 -4.06 -13.42 -19.39
C PRO A 333 -3.52 -12.01 -19.18
N LEU A 334 -2.19 -11.88 -19.05
CA LEU A 334 -1.52 -10.59 -18.89
C LEU A 334 -1.65 -9.71 -20.15
N VAL A 335 -1.66 -10.32 -21.34
CA VAL A 335 -1.87 -9.61 -22.60
C VAL A 335 -3.30 -9.13 -22.70
N ALA A 336 -4.28 -9.96 -22.34
CA ALA A 336 -5.70 -9.57 -22.30
C ALA A 336 -5.93 -8.40 -21.31
N PHE A 337 -5.30 -8.47 -20.14
CA PHE A 337 -5.35 -7.40 -19.14
C PHE A 337 -4.69 -6.10 -19.65
N SER A 338 -3.53 -6.20 -20.29
CA SER A 338 -2.84 -5.03 -20.86
C SER A 338 -3.63 -4.38 -21.99
N ASN A 339 -4.17 -5.19 -22.90
CA ASN A 339 -5.01 -4.71 -23.99
C ASN A 339 -6.28 -4.00 -23.48
N TYR A 340 -6.90 -4.50 -22.40
CA TYR A 340 -8.06 -3.84 -21.76
C TYR A 340 -7.72 -2.43 -21.26
N LEU A 341 -6.50 -2.22 -20.76
CA LEU A 341 -6.01 -0.92 -20.29
C LEU A 341 -5.44 -0.03 -21.41
N GLY A 342 -5.50 -0.47 -22.67
CA GLY A 342 -4.95 0.24 -23.81
C GLY A 342 -3.42 0.23 -23.87
N GLY A 343 -2.80 -0.87 -23.41
CA GLY A 343 -1.35 -1.08 -23.44
C GLY A 343 -0.77 -1.25 -24.84
N VAL A 344 0.46 -1.77 -24.92
CA VAL A 344 1.20 -1.87 -26.19
C VAL A 344 0.63 -2.92 -27.14
N ASN A 345 0.63 -2.62 -28.44
CA ASN A 345 0.15 -3.55 -29.48
C ASN A 345 1.25 -4.47 -30.05
N THR A 346 2.52 -4.21 -29.72
CA THR A 346 3.68 -4.97 -30.20
C THR A 346 4.50 -5.45 -29.01
N PHE A 347 4.85 -6.75 -28.97
CA PHE A 347 5.59 -7.36 -27.86
C PHE A 347 7.07 -7.58 -28.24
N THR A 348 7.92 -6.72 -27.71
CA THR A 348 9.38 -6.76 -27.76
C THR A 348 9.88 -6.49 -26.34
N PRO A 349 11.10 -6.90 -25.95
CA PRO A 349 11.58 -6.66 -24.58
C PRO A 349 11.54 -5.18 -24.15
N LEU A 350 11.75 -4.26 -25.10
CA LEU A 350 11.66 -2.83 -24.84
C LEU A 350 10.21 -2.35 -24.70
N SER A 351 9.28 -2.84 -25.53
CA SER A 351 7.88 -2.47 -25.43
C SER A 351 7.21 -3.09 -24.20
N GLU A 352 7.61 -4.28 -23.75
CA GLU A 352 7.17 -4.87 -22.48
C GLU A 352 7.61 -4.04 -21.27
N PHE A 353 8.83 -3.50 -21.28
CA PHE A 353 9.29 -2.58 -20.24
C PHE A 353 8.47 -1.28 -20.21
N VAL A 354 8.20 -0.70 -21.39
CA VAL A 354 7.34 0.48 -21.53
C VAL A 354 5.91 0.18 -21.07
N ASP A 355 5.39 -0.99 -21.43
CA ASP A 355 4.06 -1.45 -21.04
C ASP A 355 3.95 -1.64 -19.53
N GLY A 356 4.98 -2.20 -18.87
CA GLY A 356 4.99 -2.35 -17.41
C GLY A 356 4.86 -1.00 -16.68
N ILE A 357 5.53 0.04 -17.16
CA ILE A 357 5.40 1.40 -16.60
C ILE A 357 4.02 1.99 -16.91
N TYR A 358 3.53 1.81 -18.13
CA TYR A 358 2.22 2.27 -18.56
C TYR A 358 1.10 1.60 -17.74
N LEU A 359 1.15 0.27 -17.54
CA LEU A 359 0.20 -0.52 -16.78
C LEU A 359 0.04 -0.01 -15.36
N ILE A 360 1.15 0.28 -14.67
CA ILE A 360 1.09 0.86 -13.33
C ILE A 360 0.35 2.20 -13.37
N GLY A 361 0.67 3.06 -14.35
CA GLY A 361 0.01 4.34 -14.53
C GLY A 361 -1.48 4.22 -14.91
N ALA A 362 -1.83 3.22 -15.72
CA ALA A 362 -3.19 2.97 -16.18
C ALA A 362 -4.08 2.41 -15.06
N ILE A 363 -3.56 1.48 -14.24
CA ILE A 363 -4.23 1.01 -13.03
C ILE A 363 -4.40 2.16 -12.05
N ALA A 364 -3.37 2.96 -11.82
CA ALA A 364 -3.45 4.09 -10.90
C ALA A 364 -4.38 5.22 -11.38
N ASN A 365 -4.66 5.32 -12.68
CA ASN A 365 -5.68 6.21 -13.24
C ASN A 365 -7.10 5.61 -13.22
N ASN A 366 -7.24 4.32 -12.93
CA ASN A 366 -8.52 3.63 -12.98
C ASN A 366 -9.44 4.05 -11.82
N PRO A 367 -10.76 4.20 -12.04
CA PRO A 367 -11.70 4.58 -10.98
C PRO A 367 -11.64 3.68 -9.74
N ILE A 368 -11.39 2.38 -9.89
CA ILE A 368 -11.28 1.45 -8.75
C ILE A 368 -10.13 1.85 -7.83
N PHE A 369 -8.94 2.06 -8.40
CA PHE A 369 -7.79 2.49 -7.63
C PHE A 369 -8.01 3.86 -6.98
N LEU A 370 -8.59 4.81 -7.72
CA LEU A 370 -8.90 6.14 -7.21
C LEU A 370 -9.92 6.11 -6.06
N ILE A 371 -10.88 5.19 -6.08
CA ILE A 371 -11.83 4.96 -4.98
C ILE A 371 -11.10 4.36 -3.77
N ILE A 372 -10.27 3.33 -3.97
CA ILE A 372 -9.47 2.70 -2.90
C ILE A 372 -8.62 3.75 -2.19
N MET A 373 -7.81 4.49 -2.96
CA MET A 373 -6.99 5.60 -2.47
C MET A 373 -7.82 6.71 -1.81
N GLY A 374 -8.96 7.04 -2.40
CA GLY A 374 -9.87 8.07 -1.92
C GLY A 374 -10.48 7.75 -0.57
N ILE A 375 -10.90 6.50 -0.36
CA ILE A 375 -11.43 6.01 0.92
C ILE A 375 -10.34 6.05 1.98
N GLU A 376 -9.15 5.54 1.67
CA GLU A 376 -8.04 5.47 2.61
C GLU A 376 -7.55 6.87 3.03
N MET A 377 -7.05 7.65 2.06
CA MET A 377 -6.47 8.97 2.30
C MET A 377 -7.54 9.97 2.74
N GLY A 378 -8.75 9.86 2.20
CA GLY A 378 -9.89 10.67 2.60
C GLY A 378 -10.28 10.46 4.05
N THR A 379 -10.25 9.20 4.54
CA THR A 379 -10.52 8.89 5.95
C THR A 379 -9.48 9.54 6.87
N LEU A 380 -8.19 9.53 6.52
CA LEU A 380 -7.14 10.21 7.28
C LEU A 380 -7.35 11.74 7.33
N VAL A 381 -7.82 12.35 6.24
CA VAL A 381 -8.16 13.77 6.22
C VAL A 381 -9.39 14.06 7.11
N ILE A 382 -10.43 13.23 7.06
CA ILE A 382 -11.63 13.38 7.90
C ILE A 382 -11.25 13.31 9.39
N ILE A 383 -10.44 12.33 9.77
CA ILE A 383 -9.93 12.21 11.15
C ILE A 383 -9.16 13.47 11.55
N ARG A 384 -8.36 14.04 10.65
CA ARG A 384 -7.63 15.28 10.90
C ARG A 384 -8.57 16.48 11.06
N ILE A 385 -9.57 16.63 10.19
CA ILE A 385 -10.55 17.74 10.24
C ILE A 385 -11.22 17.80 11.62
N ARG A 386 -11.57 16.65 12.19
CA ARG A 386 -12.18 16.55 13.53
C ARG A 386 -11.28 17.09 14.65
N LYS A 387 -9.96 17.05 14.48
CA LYS A 387 -8.97 17.47 15.51
C LYS A 387 -8.51 18.92 15.37
N ILE A 388 -8.53 19.49 14.16
CA ILE A 388 -8.06 20.87 13.92
C ILE A 388 -9.05 21.86 14.55
N SER A 389 -8.63 22.86 15.32
CA SER A 389 -9.53 23.90 15.86
C SER A 389 -9.87 25.00 14.85
N TRP A 390 -8.96 25.28 13.91
CA TRP A 390 -9.10 26.40 12.96
C TRP A 390 -10.10 26.12 11.83
N LYS A 391 -11.21 26.89 11.82
CA LYS A 391 -12.33 26.74 10.87
C LYS A 391 -11.91 26.85 9.41
N GLU A 392 -11.07 27.82 9.04
CA GLU A 392 -10.71 28.03 7.63
C GLU A 392 -9.92 26.84 7.06
N LYS A 393 -9.07 26.20 7.88
CA LYS A 393 -8.35 24.99 7.46
C LYS A 393 -9.28 23.78 7.34
N ARG A 394 -10.30 23.66 8.20
CA ARG A 394 -11.33 22.62 8.05
C ARG A 394 -12.04 22.76 6.70
N VAL A 395 -12.52 23.96 6.37
CA VAL A 395 -13.18 24.24 5.09
C VAL A 395 -12.25 23.94 3.92
N ASN A 396 -10.98 24.35 3.99
CA ASN A 396 -9.99 24.06 2.95
C ASN A 396 -9.80 22.56 2.70
N LEU A 397 -9.68 21.76 3.77
CA LEU A 397 -9.55 20.30 3.65
C LEU A 397 -10.84 19.64 3.17
N SER A 398 -12.01 20.13 3.60
CA SER A 398 -13.31 19.66 3.08
C SER A 398 -13.45 19.94 1.59
N LEU A 399 -13.05 21.13 1.13
CA LEU A 399 -13.03 21.46 -0.30
C LEU A 399 -12.06 20.56 -1.07
N ALA A 400 -10.92 20.19 -0.48
CA ALA A 400 -10.00 19.24 -1.11
C ALA A 400 -10.60 17.84 -1.27
N LEU A 401 -11.34 17.36 -0.27
CA LEU A 401 -12.05 16.08 -0.36
C LEU A 401 -13.15 16.10 -1.42
N VAL A 402 -13.94 17.18 -1.46
CA VAL A 402 -14.99 17.36 -2.47
C VAL A 402 -14.39 17.47 -3.86
N ALA A 403 -13.29 18.20 -4.02
CA ALA A 403 -12.57 18.32 -5.28
C ALA A 403 -12.02 16.96 -5.74
N PHE A 404 -11.46 16.15 -4.84
CA PHE A 404 -11.01 14.79 -5.18
C PHE A 404 -12.19 13.90 -5.63
N ALA A 405 -13.29 13.91 -4.86
CA ALA A 405 -14.48 13.13 -5.20
C ALA A 405 -15.08 13.54 -6.56
N LEU A 406 -15.24 14.84 -6.82
CA LEU A 406 -15.88 15.34 -8.04
C LEU A 406 -14.94 15.37 -9.26
N TYR A 407 -13.69 15.80 -9.09
CA TYR A 407 -12.77 16.02 -10.21
C TYR A 407 -11.83 14.85 -10.48
N THR A 408 -11.70 13.90 -9.56
CA THR A 408 -10.82 12.72 -9.74
C THR A 408 -11.62 11.44 -9.89
N ILE A 409 -12.69 11.26 -9.09
CA ILE A 409 -13.50 10.03 -9.14
C ILE A 409 -14.75 10.20 -10.02
N ILE A 410 -15.71 11.02 -9.60
CA ILE A 410 -17.07 11.04 -10.16
C ILE A 410 -17.07 11.60 -11.57
N GLY A 411 -16.50 12.78 -11.76
CA GLY A 411 -16.59 13.50 -13.01
C GLY A 411 -15.97 12.77 -14.20
N PRO A 412 -14.69 12.36 -14.18
CA PRO A 412 -14.07 11.80 -15.38
C PRO A 412 -14.54 10.37 -15.68
N ASN A 413 -15.11 9.66 -14.71
CA ASN A 413 -15.44 8.24 -14.84
C ASN A 413 -16.95 7.94 -14.91
N PHE A 414 -17.81 8.82 -14.38
CA PHE A 414 -19.24 8.55 -14.23
C PHE A 414 -20.16 9.66 -14.77
N VAL A 415 -19.62 10.84 -15.11
CA VAL A 415 -20.39 11.91 -15.77
C VAL A 415 -20.25 11.76 -17.28
N ASN A 416 -21.30 12.13 -18.02
CA ASN A 416 -21.29 12.09 -19.48
C ASN A 416 -20.10 12.88 -20.05
N SER A 417 -19.24 12.20 -20.80
CA SER A 417 -18.04 12.76 -21.43
C SER A 417 -18.36 13.97 -22.30
N GLY A 418 -19.48 13.95 -23.02
CA GLY A 418 -19.93 15.08 -23.87
C GLY A 418 -20.17 16.39 -23.11
N LEU A 419 -20.40 16.35 -21.79
CA LEU A 419 -20.44 17.56 -20.96
C LEU A 419 -19.08 17.85 -20.33
N TYR A 420 -18.46 16.82 -19.78
CA TYR A 420 -17.27 16.95 -18.94
C TYR A 420 -16.01 17.35 -19.72
N ASP A 421 -15.90 16.87 -20.95
CA ASP A 421 -14.77 17.12 -21.85
C ASP A 421 -14.68 18.59 -22.28
N HIS A 422 -15.79 19.33 -22.20
CA HIS A 422 -15.85 20.75 -22.54
C HIS A 422 -15.61 21.69 -21.35
N LEU A 423 -15.54 21.16 -20.12
CA LEU A 423 -15.34 22.00 -18.94
C LEU A 423 -13.86 22.39 -18.77
N PRO A 424 -13.56 23.66 -18.44
CA PRO A 424 -12.19 24.16 -18.28
C PRO A 424 -11.59 23.78 -16.91
N LEU A 425 -11.59 22.49 -16.59
CA LEU A 425 -11.23 21.96 -15.26
C LEU A 425 -9.98 21.07 -15.29
N TRP A 426 -9.45 20.72 -16.47
CA TRP A 426 -8.31 19.80 -16.64
C TRP A 426 -7.12 20.53 -17.26
N ALA A 427 -6.13 20.91 -16.45
CA ALA A 427 -4.89 21.53 -16.96
C ALA A 427 -3.84 20.50 -17.44
N ASN A 428 -4.11 19.20 -17.32
CA ASN A 428 -3.16 18.15 -17.66
C ASN A 428 -3.53 17.53 -19.01
N VAL A 429 -2.62 17.61 -19.97
CA VAL A 429 -2.77 16.99 -21.29
C VAL A 429 -2.65 15.47 -21.16
N GLY A 430 -3.51 14.72 -21.86
CA GLY A 430 -3.51 13.25 -21.83
C GLY A 430 -4.11 12.64 -20.56
N ALA A 431 -4.70 13.42 -19.65
CA ALA A 431 -5.29 12.91 -18.41
C ALA A 431 -6.63 12.20 -18.60
N LEU A 432 -7.43 12.65 -19.58
CA LEU A 432 -8.73 12.06 -19.92
C LEU A 432 -8.66 11.23 -21.20
N SER A 433 -8.00 11.77 -22.22
CA SER A 433 -7.89 11.16 -23.54
C SER A 433 -6.79 11.87 -24.35
N PRO A 434 -6.43 11.35 -25.54
CA PRO A 434 -5.56 12.06 -26.48
C PRO A 434 -6.04 13.49 -26.75
N LEU A 435 -5.12 14.38 -27.13
CA LEU A 435 -5.45 15.80 -27.37
C LEU A 435 -6.19 15.99 -28.70
N TYR A 436 -7.48 15.67 -28.72
CA TYR A 436 -8.35 15.97 -29.84
C TYR A 436 -8.57 17.49 -30.01
N PRO A 437 -8.88 17.98 -31.23
CA PRO A 437 -9.04 19.40 -31.49
C PRO A 437 -10.05 20.12 -30.58
N TYR A 438 -11.11 19.43 -30.17
CA TYR A 438 -12.14 20.01 -29.29
C TYR A 438 -11.68 20.19 -27.83
N PHE A 439 -10.59 19.53 -27.40
CA PHE A 439 -10.02 19.70 -26.06
C PHE A 439 -9.13 20.94 -25.92
N VAL A 440 -8.69 21.54 -27.02
CA VAL A 440 -7.75 22.68 -26.97
C VAL A 440 -8.36 23.88 -26.24
N ILE A 441 -9.62 24.22 -26.55
CA ILE A 441 -10.31 25.36 -25.92
C ILE A 441 -10.51 25.12 -24.41
N PRO A 442 -11.09 23.99 -23.97
CA PRO A 442 -11.19 23.65 -22.54
C PRO A 442 -9.85 23.66 -21.81
N LEU A 443 -8.79 23.12 -22.43
CA LEU A 443 -7.45 23.10 -21.85
C LEU A 443 -6.91 24.52 -21.63
N VAL A 444 -6.93 25.38 -22.65
CA VAL A 444 -6.46 26.78 -22.53
C VAL A 444 -7.30 27.56 -21.52
N ALA A 445 -8.61 27.39 -21.55
CA ALA A 445 -9.52 28.00 -20.59
C ALA A 445 -9.25 27.54 -19.15
N SER A 446 -8.84 26.29 -18.93
CA SER A 446 -8.45 25.80 -17.59
C SER A 446 -7.19 26.49 -17.08
N TYR A 447 -6.17 26.70 -17.92
CA TYR A 447 -4.98 27.46 -17.56
C TYR A 447 -5.30 28.93 -17.28
N ALA A 448 -6.18 29.55 -18.08
CA ALA A 448 -6.64 30.91 -17.83
C ALA A 448 -7.38 31.02 -16.49
N LEU A 449 -8.30 30.10 -16.20
CA LEU A 449 -9.03 30.04 -14.93
C LEU A 449 -8.07 29.89 -13.74
N TYR A 450 -7.10 28.96 -13.82
CA TYR A 450 -6.12 28.77 -12.76
C TYR A 450 -5.16 29.95 -12.61
N ALA A 451 -4.82 30.66 -13.68
CA ALA A 451 -4.05 31.90 -13.60
C ALA A 451 -4.82 32.99 -12.83
N ILE A 452 -6.10 33.19 -13.15
CA ILE A 452 -6.98 34.16 -12.46
C ILE A 452 -7.09 33.79 -10.98
N LEU A 453 -7.41 32.53 -10.67
CA LEU A 453 -7.51 32.07 -9.29
C LEU A 453 -6.18 32.18 -8.53
N ALA A 454 -5.05 31.94 -9.20
CA ALA A 454 -3.73 32.12 -8.62
C ALA A 454 -3.39 33.60 -8.38
N LEU A 455 -3.80 34.52 -9.27
CA LEU A 455 -3.62 35.95 -9.06
C LEU A 455 -4.40 36.45 -7.82
N LEU A 456 -5.62 35.93 -7.61
CA LEU A 456 -6.51 36.36 -6.52
C LEU A 456 -6.18 35.71 -5.17
N PHE A 457 -5.95 34.39 -5.15
CA PHE A 457 -5.82 33.59 -3.92
C PHE A 457 -4.45 32.90 -3.79
N GLY A 458 -3.54 33.12 -4.74
CA GLY A 458 -2.24 32.48 -4.77
C GLY A 458 -2.32 31.01 -5.17
N ARG A 459 -1.20 30.31 -5.05
CA ARG A 459 -1.09 28.88 -5.35
C ARG A 459 -1.98 27.98 -4.49
N ARG A 460 -2.57 28.53 -3.41
CA ARG A 460 -3.51 27.82 -2.52
C ARG A 460 -4.75 27.33 -3.27
N SER A 461 -5.28 28.12 -4.19
CA SER A 461 -6.51 27.82 -4.95
C SER A 461 -6.43 26.56 -5.80
N TYR A 462 -5.23 26.11 -6.15
CA TYR A 462 -5.00 24.85 -6.83
C TYR A 462 -4.30 23.85 -5.92
N CYS A 463 -3.07 24.14 -5.47
CA CYS A 463 -2.24 23.16 -4.78
C CYS A 463 -2.74 22.79 -3.38
N SER A 464 -3.58 23.58 -2.72
CA SER A 464 -4.11 23.24 -1.38
C SER A 464 -5.57 22.77 -1.40
N THR A 465 -6.28 22.98 -2.50
CA THR A 465 -7.72 22.69 -2.64
C THR A 465 -7.97 21.73 -3.79
N LEU A 466 -7.76 22.17 -5.04
CA LEU A 466 -8.22 21.44 -6.23
C LEU A 466 -7.32 20.27 -6.62
N CYS A 467 -6.03 20.33 -6.25
CA CYS A 467 -5.08 19.30 -6.61
C CYS A 467 -5.34 18.01 -5.81
N PRO A 468 -5.42 16.83 -6.45
CA PRO A 468 -5.64 15.55 -5.75
C PRO A 468 -4.61 15.28 -4.65
N SER A 469 -3.37 15.71 -4.87
CA SER A 469 -2.29 15.63 -3.88
C SER A 469 -2.59 16.35 -2.56
N ALA A 470 -3.54 17.30 -2.53
CA ALA A 470 -3.95 18.00 -1.32
C ALA A 470 -4.64 17.08 -0.32
N VAL A 471 -5.39 16.07 -0.78
CA VAL A 471 -5.98 15.04 0.08
C VAL A 471 -4.87 14.16 0.67
N MET A 472 -3.97 13.66 -0.16
CA MET A 472 -2.92 12.73 0.26
C MET A 472 -1.92 13.37 1.24
N TYR A 473 -1.53 14.63 1.00
CA TYR A 473 -0.68 15.38 1.92
C TYR A 473 -1.45 15.98 3.11
N GLY A 474 -2.78 16.08 2.98
CA GLY A 474 -3.67 16.65 3.99
C GLY A 474 -4.00 15.70 5.13
N GLY A 475 -3.73 14.41 5.01
CA GLY A 475 -4.00 13.41 6.06
C GLY A 475 -3.16 13.58 7.33
N THR A 476 -3.49 12.83 8.38
CA THR A 476 -2.76 12.84 9.66
C THR A 476 -1.31 12.38 9.50
N LEU A 477 -1.06 11.26 8.80
CA LEU A 477 0.29 10.76 8.54
C LEU A 477 1.10 11.74 7.68
N GLY A 478 0.51 12.24 6.58
CA GLY A 478 1.18 13.21 5.69
C GLY A 478 1.64 14.47 6.44
N GLN A 479 0.85 14.96 7.41
CA GLN A 479 1.25 16.08 8.25
C GLN A 479 2.49 15.77 9.11
N GLU A 480 2.55 14.58 9.71
CA GLU A 480 3.72 14.19 10.52
C GLU A 480 4.97 13.93 9.68
N MET A 481 4.81 13.62 8.39
CA MET A 481 5.93 13.44 7.45
C MET A 481 6.63 14.76 7.07
N ILE A 482 6.07 15.93 7.40
CA ILE A 482 6.72 17.24 7.17
C ILE A 482 8.12 17.29 7.79
N ASN A 483 8.37 16.59 8.90
CA ASN A 483 9.68 16.58 9.55
C ASN A 483 10.80 16.04 8.66
N TYR A 484 10.49 15.16 7.70
CA TYR A 484 11.48 14.70 6.73
C TYR A 484 12.04 15.84 5.86
N ASN A 485 11.34 16.99 5.77
CA ASN A 485 11.88 18.19 5.14
C ASN A 485 13.18 18.70 5.78
N TYR A 486 13.37 18.42 7.07
CA TYR A 486 14.45 18.93 7.90
C TYR A 486 15.43 17.84 8.33
N GLU A 487 15.00 16.58 8.38
CA GLU A 487 15.87 15.45 8.74
C GLU A 487 16.57 14.85 7.52
N ALA A 488 15.89 14.75 6.37
CA ALA A 488 16.44 14.04 5.20
C ALA A 488 17.46 14.89 4.44
N LYS A 489 18.61 14.28 4.08
CA LYS A 489 19.76 14.96 3.46
C LYS A 489 19.41 15.69 2.15
N ILE A 490 18.72 15.01 1.23
CA ILE A 490 18.31 15.57 -0.07
C ILE A 490 17.34 16.74 0.15
N SER A 491 16.42 16.57 1.09
CA SER A 491 15.43 17.60 1.39
C SER A 491 16.09 18.86 1.96
N ARG A 492 16.94 18.74 2.98
CA ARG A 492 17.62 19.89 3.62
C ARG A 492 18.29 20.84 2.64
N ASN A 493 18.90 20.31 1.58
CA ASN A 493 19.58 21.12 0.55
C ASN A 493 18.63 22.02 -0.26
N ASN A 494 17.33 21.74 -0.23
CA ASN A 494 16.30 22.42 -1.01
C ASN A 494 15.37 23.32 -0.18
N LEU A 495 15.75 23.63 1.06
CA LEU A 495 15.02 24.56 1.93
C LEU A 495 15.04 26.01 1.38
N GLY A 496 13.95 26.73 1.66
CA GLY A 496 13.80 28.16 1.38
C GLY A 496 12.89 28.52 0.21
N SER A 497 12.56 29.81 0.10
CA SER A 497 11.54 30.37 -0.79
C SER A 497 11.84 30.34 -2.29
N ARG A 498 13.09 30.12 -2.70
CA ARG A 498 13.51 30.09 -4.11
C ARG A 498 13.87 28.67 -4.55
N PHE A 499 13.56 28.33 -5.80
CA PHE A 499 14.07 27.09 -6.41
C PHE A 499 15.60 27.19 -6.55
N LYS A 500 16.30 26.09 -6.28
CA LYS A 500 17.75 26.02 -6.45
C LYS A 500 18.08 25.92 -7.94
N LYS A 501 19.24 26.45 -8.34
CA LYS A 501 19.65 26.46 -9.77
C LYS A 501 19.64 25.06 -10.40
N ALA A 502 20.06 24.05 -9.64
CA ALA A 502 20.06 22.65 -10.05
C ALA A 502 18.68 22.07 -10.41
N LEU A 503 17.58 22.70 -9.98
CA LEU A 503 16.22 22.24 -10.28
C LEU A 503 15.66 22.84 -11.57
N PHE A 504 16.25 23.92 -12.11
CA PHE A 504 15.71 24.54 -13.32
C PHE A 504 15.68 23.61 -14.53
N PRO A 505 16.70 22.76 -14.81
CA PRO A 505 16.62 21.83 -15.94
C PRO A 505 15.43 20.87 -15.85
N LEU A 506 15.09 20.44 -14.63
CA LEU A 506 13.95 19.55 -14.37
C LEU A 506 12.61 20.30 -14.50
N ILE A 507 12.53 21.55 -14.05
CA ILE A 507 11.34 22.40 -14.23
C ILE A 507 11.13 22.73 -15.71
N SER A 508 12.17 23.20 -16.41
CA SER A 508 12.07 23.55 -17.84
C SER A 508 11.83 22.31 -18.70
N GLY A 509 12.50 21.20 -18.38
CA GLY A 509 12.34 19.92 -19.06
C GLY A 509 10.91 19.40 -19.00
N SER A 510 10.23 19.51 -17.85
CA SER A 510 8.84 19.06 -17.74
C SER A 510 7.88 19.92 -18.57
N TRP A 511 8.12 21.23 -18.69
CA TRP A 511 7.36 22.10 -19.59
C TRP A 511 7.61 21.81 -21.07
N VAL A 512 8.87 21.69 -21.47
CA VAL A 512 9.23 21.37 -22.86
C VAL A 512 8.63 20.02 -23.27
N LEU A 513 8.76 19.01 -22.42
CA LEU A 513 8.20 17.69 -22.67
C LEU A 513 6.67 17.75 -22.80
N LEU A 514 5.98 18.45 -21.90
CA LEU A 514 4.53 18.65 -21.96
C LEU A 514 4.10 19.30 -23.28
N ILE A 515 4.81 20.34 -23.75
CA ILE A 515 4.49 21.01 -25.02
C ILE A 515 4.69 20.06 -26.20
N ILE A 516 5.84 19.35 -26.25
CA ILE A 516 6.15 18.42 -27.35
C ILE A 516 5.08 17.32 -27.44
N VAL A 517 4.76 16.65 -26.34
CA VAL A 517 3.77 15.55 -26.37
C VAL A 517 2.36 16.05 -26.70
N SER A 518 2.02 17.29 -26.30
CA SER A 518 0.75 17.92 -26.67
C SER A 518 0.67 18.15 -28.18
N VAL A 519 1.72 18.72 -28.77
CA VAL A 519 1.78 18.98 -30.21
C VAL A 519 1.73 17.66 -31.00
N VAL A 520 2.50 16.66 -30.58
CA VAL A 520 2.52 15.33 -31.23
C VAL A 520 1.14 14.68 -31.16
N SER A 521 0.48 14.68 -30.00
CA SER A 521 -0.86 14.12 -29.83
C SER A 521 -1.92 14.84 -30.68
N PHE A 522 -1.83 16.17 -30.79
CA PHE A 522 -2.73 16.96 -31.63
C PHE A 522 -2.59 16.64 -33.12
N TYR A 523 -1.37 16.43 -33.61
CA TYR A 523 -1.15 16.00 -35.00
C TYR A 523 -1.59 14.54 -35.23
N TYR A 524 -1.34 13.66 -34.25
CA TYR A 524 -1.77 12.26 -34.30
C TYR A 524 -3.30 12.13 -34.44
N THR A 525 -4.06 12.85 -33.61
CA THR A 525 -5.54 12.82 -33.65
C THR A 525 -6.16 13.44 -34.91
N ARG A 526 -5.39 14.23 -35.68
CA ARG A 526 -5.81 14.80 -36.98
C ARG A 526 -5.48 13.92 -38.19
N GLY A 527 -4.95 12.71 -37.98
CA GLY A 527 -4.53 11.82 -39.06
C GLY A 527 -3.16 12.17 -39.65
N GLY A 528 -2.33 12.90 -38.92
CA GLY A 528 -0.91 13.08 -39.25
C GLY A 528 -0.10 11.77 -39.10
N PRO A 529 1.22 11.78 -39.40
CA PRO A 529 2.06 10.60 -39.28
C PRO A 529 1.97 9.98 -37.87
N SER A 530 1.86 8.64 -37.82
CA SER A 530 1.52 7.82 -36.65
C SER A 530 2.63 7.77 -35.59
N LEU A 531 2.99 8.91 -35.02
CA LEU A 531 3.91 9.00 -33.88
C LEU A 531 3.17 8.60 -32.59
N SER A 532 2.99 7.29 -32.43
CA SER A 532 2.54 6.66 -31.18
C SER A 532 3.70 5.89 -30.53
N ILE A 533 3.65 5.75 -29.21
CA ILE A 533 4.61 4.96 -28.45
C ILE A 533 4.05 3.53 -28.40
N TYR A 534 4.47 2.68 -29.34
CA TYR A 534 4.00 1.29 -29.46
C TYR A 534 2.46 1.14 -29.51
N GLY A 535 1.77 2.11 -30.13
CA GLY A 535 0.30 2.16 -30.20
C GLY A 535 -0.36 3.11 -29.20
N ILE A 536 0.37 3.60 -28.20
CA ILE A 536 -0.13 4.51 -27.16
C ILE A 536 0.08 5.96 -27.59
N ASP A 537 -0.93 6.82 -27.44
CA ASP A 537 -0.79 8.26 -27.68
C ASP A 537 0.27 8.89 -26.74
N ALA A 538 1.13 9.73 -27.30
CA ALA A 538 2.26 10.32 -26.57
C ALA A 538 1.84 11.17 -25.37
N SER A 539 0.70 11.85 -25.43
CA SER A 539 0.19 12.66 -24.33
C SER A 539 -0.41 11.80 -23.21
N VAL A 540 -1.12 10.73 -23.57
CA VAL A 540 -1.67 9.76 -22.62
C VAL A 540 -0.54 9.05 -21.87
N PHE A 541 0.46 8.55 -22.61
CA PHE A 541 1.64 7.94 -22.00
C PHE A 541 2.36 8.91 -21.05
N PHE A 542 2.60 10.15 -21.50
CA PHE A 542 3.21 11.19 -20.66
C PHE A 542 2.41 11.46 -19.39
N SER A 543 1.08 11.53 -19.50
CA SER A 543 0.19 11.77 -18.37
C SER A 543 0.28 10.63 -17.35
N TYR A 544 0.16 9.38 -17.80
CA TYR A 544 0.21 8.20 -16.92
C TYR A 544 1.59 8.05 -16.29
N PHE A 545 2.65 8.24 -17.06
CA PHE A 545 4.02 8.24 -16.54
C PHE A 545 4.24 9.33 -15.48
N THR A 546 3.83 10.56 -15.76
CA THR A 546 4.13 11.71 -14.90
C THR A 546 3.26 11.76 -13.66
N TRP A 547 1.95 11.53 -13.81
CA TRP A 547 0.95 11.75 -12.75
C TRP A 547 0.56 10.48 -12.01
N ASN A 548 0.66 9.30 -12.64
CA ASN A 548 0.20 8.04 -12.04
C ASN A 548 1.34 7.08 -11.69
N PHE A 549 2.52 7.23 -12.32
CA PHE A 549 3.71 6.47 -11.93
C PHE A 549 4.72 7.32 -11.13
N LEU A 550 5.29 8.35 -11.75
CA LEU A 550 6.35 9.18 -11.16
C LEU A 550 5.87 9.92 -9.90
N TRP A 551 4.62 10.39 -9.89
CA TRP A 551 4.04 11.06 -8.73
C TRP A 551 4.01 10.16 -7.49
N TYR A 552 3.55 8.92 -7.64
CA TYR A 552 3.50 7.95 -6.54
C TYR A 552 4.89 7.48 -6.13
N LEU A 553 5.82 7.32 -7.07
CA LEU A 553 7.23 7.08 -6.75
C LEU A 553 7.78 8.20 -5.84
N PHE A 554 7.47 9.45 -6.16
CA PHE A 554 7.83 10.58 -5.30
C PHE A 554 7.11 10.54 -3.94
N PHE A 555 5.83 10.17 -3.90
CA PHE A 555 5.07 10.02 -2.65
C PHE A 555 5.71 8.99 -1.71
N ILE A 556 6.04 7.80 -2.22
CA ILE A 556 6.67 6.74 -1.44
C ILE A 556 8.07 7.16 -0.98
N SER A 557 8.78 7.93 -1.81
CA SER A 557 10.13 8.44 -1.50
C SER A 557 10.19 9.59 -0.48
N ILE A 558 9.06 10.10 0.04
CA ILE A 558 9.02 11.20 1.02
C ILE A 558 10.00 11.03 2.20
N PRO A 559 10.23 9.83 2.78
CA PRO A 559 11.23 9.66 3.84
C PRO A 559 12.65 10.11 3.46
N PHE A 560 12.97 10.18 2.16
CA PHE A 560 14.26 10.62 1.63
C PHE A 560 14.22 12.02 0.99
N VAL A 561 13.15 12.33 0.26
CA VAL A 561 13.04 13.59 -0.51
C VAL A 561 12.31 14.70 0.26
N GLY A 562 11.67 14.37 1.37
CA GLY A 562 10.82 15.25 2.15
C GLY A 562 9.41 15.40 1.59
N MET A 563 8.57 16.07 2.35
CA MET A 563 7.15 16.22 2.11
C MET A 563 6.85 17.13 0.92
N SER A 564 5.72 16.86 0.24
CA SER A 564 5.25 17.67 -0.90
C SER A 564 6.27 17.81 -2.04
N PRO A 565 6.90 16.71 -2.53
CA PRO A 565 8.00 16.76 -3.50
C PRO A 565 7.63 17.51 -4.78
N CYS A 566 6.45 17.29 -5.36
CA CYS A 566 6.02 17.99 -6.57
C CYS A 566 5.96 19.52 -6.40
N ARG A 567 5.59 19.99 -5.20
CA ARG A 567 5.49 21.41 -4.85
C ARG A 567 6.85 22.03 -4.55
N ARG A 568 7.73 21.23 -3.91
CA ARG A 568 9.07 21.63 -3.46
C ARG A 568 10.09 21.69 -4.60
N TYR A 569 10.10 20.67 -5.45
CA TYR A 569 11.04 20.53 -6.56
C TYR A 569 10.55 21.17 -7.85
N GLY A 570 9.23 21.40 -7.99
CA GLY A 570 8.67 22.16 -9.10
C GLY A 570 8.52 21.38 -10.40
N TRP A 571 8.62 20.05 -10.40
CA TRP A 571 8.41 19.26 -11.63
C TRP A 571 6.96 19.27 -12.11
N CYS A 572 5.99 19.53 -11.22
CA CYS A 572 4.59 19.70 -11.57
C CYS A 572 4.39 21.02 -12.35
N THR A 573 4.08 20.91 -13.64
CA THR A 573 3.88 22.03 -14.58
C THR A 573 2.73 22.93 -14.12
N THR A 574 1.55 22.37 -13.86
CA THR A 574 0.39 23.12 -13.33
C THR A 574 0.72 23.83 -12.02
N GLY A 575 1.48 23.18 -11.14
CA GLY A 575 1.93 23.73 -9.86
C GLY A 575 2.91 24.89 -10.00
N THR A 576 3.83 24.84 -10.97
CA THR A 576 4.76 25.94 -11.25
C THR A 576 4.09 27.09 -11.98
N PHE A 577 3.12 26.80 -12.86
CA PHE A 577 2.25 27.78 -13.51
C PHE A 577 1.50 28.64 -12.47
N VAL A 578 0.71 28.02 -11.59
CA VAL A 578 -0.01 28.77 -10.54
C VAL A 578 0.94 29.42 -9.53
N GLY A 579 2.15 28.86 -9.34
CA GLY A 579 3.18 29.45 -8.49
C GLY A 579 3.75 30.74 -9.08
N PHE A 580 3.88 30.83 -10.41
CA PHE A 580 4.29 32.03 -11.12
C PHE A 580 3.25 33.14 -10.96
N PHE A 581 2.00 32.88 -11.34
CA PHE A 581 0.90 33.85 -11.22
C PHE A 581 0.61 34.21 -9.76
N GLY A 582 0.67 33.27 -8.83
CA GLY A 582 0.50 33.54 -7.41
C GLY A 582 1.60 34.43 -6.80
N LYS A 583 2.82 34.38 -7.34
CA LYS A 583 3.91 35.29 -6.93
C LYS A 583 3.70 36.70 -7.47
N ILE A 584 3.07 36.86 -8.64
CA ILE A 584 2.74 38.17 -9.21
C ILE A 584 1.51 38.77 -8.53
N GLY A 585 0.49 37.95 -8.27
CA GLY A 585 -0.81 38.35 -7.75
C GLY A 585 -0.85 38.88 -6.32
N LEU A 586 -2.06 39.00 -5.76
CA LEU A 586 -2.32 39.64 -4.48
C LEU A 586 -1.87 38.80 -3.27
N PHE A 587 -1.77 37.49 -3.45
CA PHE A 587 -1.53 36.56 -2.34
C PHE A 587 -0.15 36.74 -1.69
N LYS A 588 -0.16 36.87 -0.37
CA LYS A 588 1.03 36.86 0.49
C LYS A 588 0.65 36.41 1.90
N LEU A 589 1.62 35.88 2.64
CA LEU A 589 1.47 35.72 4.09
C LEU A 589 1.89 37.04 4.74
N LYS A 590 1.04 37.65 5.57
CA LYS A 590 1.36 38.90 6.26
C LYS A 590 1.39 38.63 7.76
N VAL A 591 2.21 39.40 8.48
CA VAL A 591 2.21 39.38 9.96
C VAL A 591 1.50 40.61 10.50
N ASN A 592 0.85 40.48 11.65
CA ASN A 592 0.22 41.63 12.32
C ASN A 592 1.31 42.57 12.86
N ASP A 593 2.31 42.01 13.53
CA ASP A 593 3.44 42.75 14.09
C ASP A 593 4.78 42.04 13.81
N PRO A 594 5.71 42.66 13.06
CA PRO A 594 7.06 42.12 12.87
C PRO A 594 7.86 41.93 14.16
N GLN A 595 7.64 42.75 15.19
CA GLN A 595 8.39 42.67 16.47
C GLN A 595 8.11 41.35 17.20
N THR A 596 6.86 40.90 17.19
CA THR A 596 6.47 39.58 17.70
C THR A 596 7.23 38.44 17.01
N CYS A 597 7.60 38.58 15.73
CA CYS A 597 8.44 37.58 15.05
C CYS A 597 9.91 37.62 15.46
N ILE A 598 10.43 38.77 15.88
CA ILE A 598 11.80 38.93 16.39
C ILE A 598 11.94 38.25 17.75
N THR A 599 10.97 38.46 18.64
CA THR A 599 10.97 37.93 20.02
C THR A 599 10.60 36.44 20.09
N CYS A 600 9.98 35.89 19.04
CA CYS A 600 9.62 34.46 18.98
C CYS A 600 10.87 33.56 18.94
N LYS A 601 11.12 32.86 20.06
CA LYS A 601 12.26 31.93 20.20
C LYS A 601 12.08 30.62 19.42
N THR A 602 10.87 30.08 19.35
CA THR A 602 10.63 28.72 18.82
C THR A 602 10.57 28.67 17.30
N LYS A 603 9.97 29.69 16.66
CA LYS A 603 9.78 29.79 15.20
C LYS A 603 9.16 28.52 14.59
N ASP A 604 8.19 27.93 15.30
CA ASP A 604 7.55 26.66 14.94
C ASP A 604 6.88 26.68 13.55
N CYS A 605 6.49 27.87 13.09
CA CYS A 605 5.96 28.11 11.74
C CYS A 605 6.88 27.60 10.61
N VAL A 606 8.20 27.56 10.83
CA VAL A 606 9.15 26.99 9.89
C VAL A 606 8.96 25.47 9.82
N LYS A 607 9.08 24.77 10.95
CA LYS A 607 9.01 23.30 11.01
C LYS A 607 7.65 22.76 10.55
N ALA A 608 6.58 23.55 10.67
CA ALA A 608 5.25 23.20 10.18
C ALA A 608 5.05 23.41 8.66
N CYS A 609 6.02 23.97 7.94
CA CYS A 609 5.89 24.28 6.52
C CYS A 609 6.06 23.04 5.64
N GLU A 610 4.98 22.63 4.96
CA GLU A 610 4.94 21.44 4.08
C GLU A 610 5.99 21.43 2.97
N VAL A 611 6.40 22.59 2.47
CA VAL A 611 7.38 22.73 1.37
C VAL A 611 8.74 23.26 1.85
N GLY A 612 8.95 23.38 3.16
CA GLY A 612 10.26 23.70 3.74
C GLY A 612 10.74 25.15 3.55
N LEU A 613 9.86 26.14 3.71
CA LEU A 613 10.19 27.57 3.55
C LEU A 613 10.93 28.13 4.78
N ALA A 614 12.20 27.74 4.94
CA ALA A 614 13.00 28.08 6.12
C ALA A 614 13.26 29.58 6.32
N ASP A 615 13.15 30.39 5.28
CA ASP A 615 13.36 31.84 5.30
C ASP A 615 12.11 32.65 5.64
N LEU A 616 11.00 31.98 6.00
CA LEU A 616 9.74 32.61 6.44
C LEU A 616 9.97 33.71 7.52
N PRO A 617 10.63 33.42 8.66
CA PRO A 617 10.80 34.43 9.72
C PRO A 617 11.63 35.63 9.26
N GLY A 618 12.69 35.40 8.48
CA GLY A 618 13.55 36.49 7.99
C GLY A 618 12.79 37.47 7.09
N GLN A 619 11.88 36.98 6.25
CA GLN A 619 11.04 37.85 5.43
C GLN A 619 9.95 38.57 6.24
N PHE A 620 9.34 37.90 7.22
CA PHE A 620 8.38 38.56 8.10
C PHE A 620 9.01 39.72 8.88
N ILE A 621 10.22 39.53 9.41
CA ILE A 621 10.96 40.55 10.16
C ILE A 621 11.35 41.72 9.24
N SER A 622 11.88 41.44 8.05
CA SER A 622 12.40 42.47 7.15
C SER A 622 11.33 43.23 6.36
N LYS A 623 10.22 42.58 6.00
CA LYS A 623 9.21 43.15 5.09
C LYS A 623 7.81 43.23 5.68
N GLY A 624 7.55 42.59 6.82
CA GLY A 624 6.19 42.41 7.35
C GLY A 624 5.34 41.42 6.55
N PHE A 625 5.86 40.83 5.48
CA PHE A 625 5.16 39.82 4.68
C PHE A 625 6.13 38.85 3.99
N PHE A 626 5.61 37.68 3.64
CA PHE A 626 6.31 36.63 2.90
C PHE A 626 5.57 36.33 1.60
N LYS A 627 6.31 36.30 0.48
CA LYS A 627 5.78 36.00 -0.85
C LYS A 627 6.75 35.09 -1.60
N SER A 628 6.26 33.97 -2.12
CA SER A 628 7.07 32.96 -2.80
C SER A 628 6.24 32.13 -3.77
N SER A 629 6.82 31.78 -4.93
CA SER A 629 6.22 30.84 -5.89
C SER A 629 6.15 29.39 -5.37
N LYS A 630 6.94 29.06 -4.34
CA LYS A 630 6.86 27.76 -3.65
C LYS A 630 5.74 27.71 -2.60
N CYS A 631 5.26 28.85 -2.10
CA CYS A 631 4.24 28.87 -1.06
C CYS A 631 2.92 28.30 -1.57
N VAL A 632 2.47 27.18 -1.02
CA VAL A 632 1.19 26.55 -1.40
C VAL A 632 0.02 27.02 -0.55
N GLY A 633 0.25 27.92 0.40
CA GLY A 633 -0.81 28.47 1.25
C GLY A 633 -1.56 27.43 2.07
N SER A 634 -0.90 26.35 2.52
CA SER A 634 -1.57 25.28 3.26
C SER A 634 -2.06 25.71 4.65
N GLY A 635 -1.50 26.78 5.20
CA GLY A 635 -1.90 27.35 6.49
C GLY A 635 -1.28 26.66 7.72
N SER A 636 -0.48 25.60 7.54
CA SER A 636 0.16 24.88 8.65
C SER A 636 1.09 25.78 9.49
N CYS A 637 1.72 26.78 8.85
CA CYS A 637 2.54 27.79 9.54
C CYS A 637 1.72 28.78 10.39
N LEU A 638 0.47 29.09 9.99
CA LEU A 638 -0.44 29.95 10.77
C LEU A 638 -0.88 29.21 12.02
N GLN A 639 -1.28 27.94 11.86
CA GLN A 639 -1.69 27.08 12.98
C GLN A 639 -0.56 26.84 13.99
N ALA A 640 0.68 26.71 13.53
CA ALA A 640 1.83 26.48 14.38
C ALA A 640 2.38 27.76 15.04
N CYS A 641 1.89 28.95 14.68
CA CYS A 641 2.37 30.19 15.27
C CYS A 641 1.82 30.35 16.71
N PRO A 642 2.67 30.35 17.75
CA PRO A 642 2.21 30.42 19.15
C PRO A 642 1.52 31.75 19.48
N TYR A 643 1.80 32.81 18.71
CA TYR A 643 1.25 34.15 18.91
C TYR A 643 0.09 34.50 17.97
N ASN A 644 -0.34 33.56 17.12
CA ASN A 644 -1.36 33.81 16.08
C ASN A 644 -1.07 35.08 15.23
N ASN A 645 0.22 35.32 14.94
CA ASN A 645 0.68 36.57 14.33
C ASN A 645 0.68 36.53 12.80
N ILE A 646 0.46 35.38 12.17
CA ILE A 646 0.51 35.21 10.71
C ILE A 646 -0.92 35.07 10.18
N PHE A 647 -1.24 35.74 9.08
CA PHE A 647 -2.53 35.60 8.39
C PHE A 647 -2.37 35.58 6.87
N PHE A 648 -3.40 35.08 6.18
CA PHE A 648 -3.47 35.12 4.72
C PHE A 648 -3.92 36.49 4.26
N TYR A 649 -3.13 37.12 3.39
CA TYR A 649 -3.53 38.30 2.64
C TYR A 649 -3.83 37.88 1.20
N ASP A 650 -5.05 38.11 0.75
CA ASP A 650 -5.59 37.76 -0.57
C ASP A 650 -6.64 38.79 -1.00
N ILE A 651 -7.36 38.54 -2.11
CA ILE A 651 -8.40 39.44 -2.63
C ILE A 651 -9.44 39.85 -1.57
N ARG A 652 -9.79 38.97 -0.62
CA ARG A 652 -10.79 39.26 0.42
C ARG A 652 -10.31 40.38 1.33
N ASN A 653 -9.02 40.40 1.63
CA ASN A 653 -8.40 41.42 2.46
C ASN A 653 -8.24 42.73 1.69
N TYR A 654 -7.79 42.64 0.43
CA TYR A 654 -7.68 43.79 -0.45
C TYR A 654 -9.01 44.52 -0.63
N LEU A 655 -10.11 43.79 -0.88
CA LEU A 655 -11.45 44.37 -0.98
C LEU A 655 -11.90 45.01 0.34
N LYS A 656 -11.65 44.36 1.49
CA LYS A 656 -11.96 44.94 2.81
C LYS A 656 -11.20 46.25 3.10
N GLU A 657 -9.97 46.37 2.61
CA GLU A 657 -9.15 47.59 2.75
C GLU A 657 -9.58 48.70 1.78
N LYS A 658 -10.29 48.37 0.69
CA LYS A 658 -10.76 49.33 -0.33
C LYS A 658 -12.21 49.79 -0.14
N ILE A 659 -13.04 48.97 0.50
CA ILE A 659 -14.45 49.26 0.79
C ILE A 659 -14.59 50.04 2.11
N LYS A 660 -13.59 49.94 3.00
CA LYS A 660 -13.37 50.91 4.08
C LYS A 660 -12.70 52.16 3.53
#